data_AF-A0A673II38-F1
#
_entry.id   AF-A0A673II38-F1
#
_cell.length_a   1.000
_cell.length_b   1.000
_cell.length_c   1.000
_cell.angle_alpha   90.00
_cell.angle_beta   90.00
_cell.angle_gamma   90.00
#
_symmetry.space_group_name_H-M   'P 1'
#
loop_
_entity.id
_entity.type
_entity.pdbx_description
1 polymer ?
#
loop_
_entity_poly.entity_id
_entity_poly.type
_entity_poly.pdbx_seq_one_letter_code
_entity_poly.pdbx_strand_id
1 'polypeptide(L)'
;MNNLLLLSLKSVLFLPVINVLELHDARQTAAAIESLSGALQTVGDLYITSTFMLPPKLGGVLFGLYDKEDNKKYLEVAAVGKINKLLVRYLRSDGKAHAVNLQNPVLAEGRTQSLILRMSGLRRSHINLELYVNCRLVDSAQGLPSFVGLPSKAESVDVRTGQKSYARIQGSVESVKLALGGSLATAGLLIDCPFQGDSAISNPLMWPGDHTKALIGQLIIFNQIMGEMREDIREQTKEMSLIRNTILECQVCGFHEPQSRCHPNPCYNAVSCMESTMYPGYQCGPCPEGMTGNGTHCQDIDECTAQPCFSAELCVNTAKGFTCESCPIGFTGPTLRGVGVEFAKSHKQECVDIDECAEHSGACVPNSVCINTVGSFKCGQCKAGFVGNQTAGCFARRTCETLGYNPCDVNAHCMMGRNSDISCVCNVGWAGNGNTCGPDSDIDGYPDGPLPCIDNDKHCRADNCANTPNSGQEDTDGDGIGDQCDEDADGDGIKNVEDNCRLVPNKDQQNSDTDSYGDACDNCPNVPNGDQLDTDSNGKGDICDNDIDGDGIPNVLDNCPKIPNPMQTDRDADGVGDACDSCPEVNDPLQSDMDNDLVGDVCDTNKDMDGDGYQDTRDNCPEVPNSSQLDSDNDGIGDECDDDDDNDGIPDILPPGPDNCRLVPNPSQKDTDANGVGDMCETDFDNDKVTDLLDACPESAEVTMTDFRAFQTVILDPEGDAQIDPNWVVLNKGMEIVQTMNSDPGLAVGYTAFNGVDFEGTIHVNTATDDDYVGFIFGYQDSSSFYVVLWKQTEQTYWQNLPFKASAQPGLQLKAVKSRTGPGEYLRNALWHTGDTPGEVTLLWKDPRNVGWKDRTSYRWHLTHRPHVGYIRLRLYEGTALVADSGVLIDTTMRGGRLGVFCFSQENVIWSNLGYRCNDSIPDDFMLYQKQMNVRT
;
A
#
# COMPACT_ATOMS: atom_id res chain seq x y z
N MET A 1 -65.37 -44.10 -2.09
CA MET A 1 -65.57 -44.70 -0.74
C MET A 1 -64.57 -45.85 -0.66
N ASN A 2 -63.40 -45.76 -0.02
CA ASN A 2 -62.88 -45.03 1.14
C ASN A 2 -61.49 -44.45 0.74
N ASN A 3 -61.05 -43.20 0.92
CA ASN A 3 -61.31 -42.13 1.90
C ASN A 3 -61.43 -42.66 3.33
N LEU A 4 -60.28 -42.86 4.02
CA LEU A 4 -60.03 -42.45 5.42
C LEU A 4 -58.68 -42.92 6.02
N LEU A 5 -57.56 -42.97 5.27
CA LEU A 5 -56.25 -43.34 5.89
C LEU A 5 -55.00 -42.70 5.28
N LEU A 6 -55.12 -41.47 4.76
CA LEU A 6 -53.98 -40.65 4.28
C LEU A 6 -54.00 -39.22 4.86
N LEU A 7 -54.67 -39.05 6.02
CA LEU A 7 -54.87 -37.78 6.71
C LEU A 7 -54.43 -37.88 8.19
N SER A 8 -53.16 -38.23 8.45
CA SER A 8 -52.55 -37.99 9.77
C SER A 8 -51.02 -38.14 9.81
N LEU A 9 -50.30 -37.64 8.80
CA LEU A 9 -48.83 -37.53 8.84
C LEU A 9 -48.31 -36.31 8.03
N LYS A 10 -49.12 -35.24 7.98
CA LYS A 10 -48.73 -33.92 7.44
C LYS A 10 -48.84 -32.86 8.55
N SER A 11 -47.89 -32.89 9.48
CA SER A 11 -47.69 -31.79 10.44
C SER A 11 -46.35 -31.95 11.15
N VAL A 12 -45.27 -31.86 10.36
CA VAL A 12 -43.99 -31.32 10.83
C VAL A 12 -43.79 -30.04 9.99
N LEU A 13 -43.71 -28.92 10.68
CA LEU A 13 -43.87 -27.55 10.17
C LEU A 13 -42.93 -27.25 8.99
N PHE A 14 -43.46 -27.17 7.76
CA PHE A 14 -42.74 -26.60 6.62
C PHE A 14 -42.80 -25.08 6.71
N LEU A 15 -41.64 -24.45 6.84
CA LEU A 15 -41.50 -23.00 6.71
C LEU A 15 -41.64 -22.61 5.24
N PRO A 16 -42.35 -21.51 4.91
CA PRO A 16 -42.30 -20.95 3.57
C PRO A 16 -40.91 -20.34 3.33
N VAL A 17 -40.18 -20.91 2.37
CA VAL A 17 -38.84 -20.45 1.96
C VAL A 17 -38.93 -19.97 0.51
N ILE A 18 -38.46 -18.75 0.25
CA ILE A 18 -38.38 -18.16 -1.08
C ILE A 18 -36.91 -18.18 -1.50
N ASN A 19 -36.58 -18.92 -2.56
CA ASN A 19 -35.26 -18.85 -3.19
C ASN A 19 -35.25 -17.70 -4.18
N VAL A 20 -34.49 -16.64 -3.88
CA VAL A 20 -34.56 -15.38 -4.61
C VAL A 20 -33.79 -15.47 -5.94
N LEU A 21 -32.75 -16.29 -6.02
CA LEU A 21 -31.96 -16.46 -7.25
C LEU A 21 -32.69 -17.26 -8.35
N GLU A 22 -33.67 -18.07 -7.97
CA GLU A 22 -34.47 -18.90 -8.90
C GLU A 22 -35.70 -18.15 -9.47
N LEU A 23 -35.89 -16.88 -9.11
CA LEU A 23 -36.96 -16.04 -9.65
C LEU A 23 -36.56 -15.54 -11.05
N HIS A 24 -36.99 -16.24 -12.10
CA HIS A 24 -36.62 -15.90 -13.48
C HIS A 24 -37.72 -15.13 -14.22
N ASP A 25 -39.00 -15.35 -13.86
CA ASP A 25 -40.15 -14.74 -14.53
C ASP A 25 -40.91 -13.75 -13.64
N ALA A 26 -41.45 -12.67 -14.23
CA ALA A 26 -42.23 -11.65 -13.52
C ALA A 26 -43.42 -12.22 -12.72
N ARG A 27 -44.00 -13.34 -13.18
CA ARG A 27 -45.09 -14.04 -12.48
C ARG A 27 -44.62 -14.75 -11.20
N GLN A 28 -43.42 -15.30 -11.20
CA GLN A 28 -42.80 -15.91 -10.02
C GLN A 28 -42.42 -14.83 -9.00
N THR A 29 -41.88 -13.70 -9.47
CA THR A 29 -41.55 -12.55 -8.63
C THR A 29 -42.80 -11.96 -7.96
N ALA A 30 -43.89 -11.77 -8.71
CA ALA A 30 -45.16 -11.31 -8.14
C ALA A 30 -45.71 -12.28 -7.08
N ALA A 31 -45.69 -13.59 -7.33
CA ALA A 31 -46.13 -14.60 -6.36
C ALA A 31 -45.24 -14.63 -5.09
N ALA A 32 -43.93 -14.46 -5.24
CA ALA A 32 -42.99 -14.35 -4.13
C ALA A 32 -43.26 -13.10 -3.28
N ILE A 33 -43.55 -11.96 -3.90
CA ILE A 33 -43.89 -10.70 -3.22
C ILE A 33 -45.24 -10.80 -2.51
N GLU A 34 -46.26 -11.43 -3.12
CA GLU A 34 -47.54 -11.67 -2.44
C GLU A 34 -47.37 -12.54 -1.19
N SER A 35 -46.58 -13.62 -1.30
CA SER A 35 -46.24 -14.48 -0.18
C SER A 35 -45.47 -13.73 0.91
N LEU A 36 -44.51 -12.89 0.53
CA LEU A 36 -43.70 -12.09 1.45
C LEU A 36 -44.56 -11.01 2.14
N SER A 37 -45.40 -10.29 1.41
CA SER A 37 -46.30 -9.26 1.94
C SER A 37 -47.31 -9.84 2.94
N GLY A 38 -47.91 -11.00 2.60
CA GLY A 38 -48.80 -11.73 3.52
C GLY A 38 -48.07 -12.29 4.75
N ALA A 39 -46.84 -12.77 4.58
CA ALA A 39 -46.03 -13.29 5.68
C ALA A 39 -45.54 -12.20 6.63
N LEU A 40 -45.11 -11.04 6.13
CA LEU A 40 -44.68 -9.91 6.97
C LEU A 40 -45.80 -9.39 7.89
N GLN A 41 -47.06 -9.58 7.50
CA GLN A 41 -48.21 -9.26 8.36
C GLN A 41 -48.47 -10.33 9.42
N THR A 42 -48.05 -11.59 9.22
CA THR A 42 -48.41 -12.75 10.05
C THR A 42 -47.29 -13.27 10.94
N VAL A 43 -46.04 -13.14 10.50
CA VAL A 43 -44.84 -13.72 11.10
C VAL A 43 -44.13 -12.71 12.03
N GLY A 44 -43.53 -13.20 13.11
CA GLY A 44 -42.76 -12.36 14.05
C GLY A 44 -41.32 -12.08 13.63
N ASP A 45 -40.69 -13.05 12.94
CA ASP A 45 -39.27 -13.06 12.57
C ASP A 45 -39.08 -13.39 11.09
N LEU A 46 -38.26 -12.61 10.38
CA LEU A 46 -37.82 -12.86 9.00
C LEU A 46 -36.34 -13.24 9.02
N TYR A 47 -35.97 -14.30 8.30
CA TYR A 47 -34.58 -14.71 8.14
C TYR A 47 -34.15 -14.54 6.69
N ILE A 48 -33.04 -13.83 6.48
CA ILE A 48 -32.38 -13.70 5.18
C ILE A 48 -31.08 -14.49 5.25
N THR A 49 -31.01 -15.59 4.52
CA THR A 49 -29.83 -16.46 4.50
C THR A 49 -29.13 -16.36 3.16
N SER A 50 -27.81 -16.19 3.16
CA SER A 50 -27.01 -16.09 1.94
C SER A 50 -25.71 -16.85 2.09
N THR A 51 -25.28 -17.50 1.02
CA THR A 51 -23.92 -18.06 0.89
C THR A 51 -23.23 -17.33 -0.24
N PHE A 52 -22.13 -16.65 0.06
CA PHE A 52 -21.43 -15.83 -0.92
C PHE A 52 -19.93 -15.76 -0.60
N MET A 53 -19.13 -15.55 -1.63
CA MET A 53 -17.70 -15.28 -1.55
C MET A 53 -17.48 -13.84 -1.97
N LEU A 54 -16.95 -13.01 -1.06
CA LEU A 54 -16.66 -11.61 -1.32
C LEU A 54 -15.14 -11.39 -1.25
N PRO A 55 -14.49 -10.94 -2.34
CA PRO A 55 -13.07 -10.58 -2.31
C PRO A 55 -12.80 -9.39 -1.36
N PRO A 56 -11.57 -9.27 -0.84
CA PRO A 56 -11.20 -8.19 0.07
C PRO A 56 -11.42 -6.81 -0.55
N LYS A 57 -11.84 -5.85 0.29
CA LYS A 57 -12.14 -4.45 -0.06
C LYS A 57 -13.31 -4.24 -1.04
N LEU A 58 -13.86 -5.29 -1.65
CA LEU A 58 -14.99 -5.21 -2.59
C LEU A 58 -16.36 -5.32 -1.91
N GLY A 59 -17.41 -4.83 -2.55
CA GLY A 59 -18.75 -4.79 -1.96
C GLY A 59 -19.88 -4.96 -2.97
N GLY A 60 -21.10 -4.83 -2.49
CA GLY A 60 -22.28 -4.73 -3.34
C GLY A 60 -23.56 -5.21 -2.67
N VAL A 61 -24.65 -5.13 -3.41
CA VAL A 61 -25.98 -5.46 -2.89
C VAL A 61 -26.20 -6.97 -2.97
N LEU A 62 -26.47 -7.62 -1.84
CA LEU A 62 -26.83 -9.05 -1.81
C LEU A 62 -28.28 -9.23 -2.31
N PHE A 63 -29.18 -8.42 -1.76
CA PHE A 63 -30.62 -8.51 -2.00
C PHE A 63 -31.30 -7.17 -1.70
N GLY A 64 -32.28 -6.78 -2.51
CA GLY A 64 -33.16 -5.67 -2.19
C GLY A 64 -34.54 -5.73 -2.84
N LEU A 65 -35.48 -5.05 -2.19
CA LEU A 65 -36.86 -4.83 -2.60
C LEU A 65 -37.05 -3.35 -2.88
N TYR A 66 -37.48 -3.02 -4.10
CA TYR A 66 -37.57 -1.65 -4.58
C TYR A 66 -38.98 -1.39 -5.10
N ASP A 67 -39.44 -0.15 -4.99
CA ASP A 67 -40.59 0.30 -5.76
C ASP A 67 -40.22 0.41 -7.25
N LYS A 68 -41.08 -0.10 -8.13
CA LYS A 68 -40.82 -0.17 -9.57
C LYS A 68 -40.92 1.19 -10.27
N GLU A 69 -41.70 2.13 -9.75
CA GLU A 69 -41.89 3.47 -10.34
C GLU A 69 -40.85 4.46 -9.80
N ASP A 70 -40.67 4.51 -8.48
CA ASP A 70 -39.84 5.54 -7.83
C ASP A 70 -38.47 5.03 -7.32
N ASN A 71 -38.12 3.76 -7.55
CA ASN A 71 -36.90 3.11 -7.03
C ASN A 71 -36.73 3.17 -5.49
N LYS A 72 -37.83 3.39 -4.76
CA LYS A 72 -37.81 3.51 -3.30
C LYS A 72 -37.44 2.18 -2.65
N LYS A 73 -36.42 2.17 -1.79
CA LYS A 73 -35.92 0.95 -1.14
C LYS A 73 -36.81 0.54 0.03
N TYR A 74 -37.59 -0.54 -0.13
CA TYR A 74 -38.34 -1.12 0.98
C TYR A 74 -37.41 -1.85 1.96
N LEU A 75 -36.49 -2.65 1.42
CA LEU A 75 -35.45 -3.35 2.16
C LEU A 75 -34.25 -3.57 1.23
N GLU A 76 -33.04 -3.29 1.67
CA GLU A 76 -31.80 -3.53 0.93
C GLU A 76 -30.75 -4.04 1.92
N VAL A 77 -30.11 -5.15 1.58
CA VAL A 77 -29.01 -5.75 2.32
C VAL A 77 -27.79 -5.72 1.42
N ALA A 78 -26.79 -4.95 1.80
CA ALA A 78 -25.54 -4.77 1.05
C ALA A 78 -24.34 -5.10 1.93
N ALA A 79 -23.34 -5.78 1.36
CA ALA A 79 -22.06 -5.99 2.00
C ALA A 79 -21.08 -4.92 1.53
N VAL A 80 -20.39 -4.27 2.46
CA VAL A 80 -19.40 -3.22 2.17
C VAL A 80 -18.03 -3.72 2.65
N GLY A 81 -17.25 -4.30 1.74
CA GLY A 81 -15.96 -4.92 2.09
C GLY A 81 -14.86 -3.93 2.46
N LYS A 82 -14.84 -2.69 1.93
CA LYS A 82 -13.87 -1.65 2.32
C LYS A 82 -13.80 -1.42 3.83
N ILE A 83 -14.92 -1.59 4.53
CA ILE A 83 -15.04 -1.39 5.98
C ILE A 83 -15.52 -2.64 6.73
N ASN A 84 -15.65 -3.79 6.04
CA ASN A 84 -16.13 -5.05 6.61
C ASN A 84 -17.45 -4.90 7.41
N LYS A 85 -18.47 -4.30 6.76
CA LYS A 85 -19.80 -4.10 7.36
C LYS A 85 -20.92 -4.64 6.47
N LEU A 86 -21.96 -5.16 7.09
CA LEU A 86 -23.25 -5.41 6.46
C LEU A 86 -24.16 -4.21 6.68
N LEU A 87 -24.54 -3.57 5.59
CA LEU A 87 -25.45 -2.42 5.57
C LEU A 87 -26.87 -2.89 5.27
N VAL A 88 -27.78 -2.70 6.22
CA VAL A 88 -29.20 -3.00 6.07
C VAL A 88 -29.97 -1.68 6.01
N ARG A 89 -30.53 -1.35 4.84
CA ARG A 89 -31.39 -0.17 4.65
C ARG A 89 -32.83 -0.60 4.52
N TYR A 90 -33.75 -0.01 5.27
CA TYR A 90 -35.17 -0.30 5.15
C TYR A 90 -36.04 0.93 5.36
N LEU A 91 -37.27 0.86 4.87
CA LEU A 91 -38.23 1.94 4.97
C LEU A 91 -39.02 1.85 6.29
N ARG A 92 -39.00 2.92 7.07
CA ARG A 92 -39.73 3.05 8.34
C ARG A 92 -41.21 3.27 8.09
N SER A 93 -42.04 2.97 9.09
CA SER A 93 -43.49 3.26 9.07
C SER A 93 -43.85 4.74 8.88
N ASP A 94 -42.93 5.68 9.19
CA ASP A 94 -43.08 7.12 8.94
C ASP A 94 -42.68 7.56 7.52
N GLY A 95 -42.31 6.61 6.65
CA GLY A 95 -41.98 6.85 5.26
C GLY A 95 -40.54 7.32 5.00
N LYS A 96 -39.68 7.41 6.04
CA LYS A 96 -38.24 7.74 5.93
C LYS A 96 -37.37 6.48 5.90
N ALA A 97 -36.24 6.54 5.19
CA ALA A 97 -35.27 5.43 5.16
C ALA A 97 -34.46 5.37 6.47
N HIS A 98 -34.18 4.16 6.95
CA HIS A 98 -33.28 3.90 8.07
C HIS A 98 -32.18 2.94 7.63
N ALA A 99 -30.95 3.20 8.06
CA ALA A 99 -29.78 2.39 7.75
C ALA A 99 -29.16 1.86 9.04
N VAL A 100 -28.87 0.57 9.07
CA VAL A 100 -28.22 -0.11 10.19
C VAL A 100 -26.92 -0.72 9.67
N ASN A 101 -25.82 -0.41 10.36
CA ASN A 101 -24.50 -0.94 10.06
C ASN A 101 -24.16 -2.04 11.07
N LEU A 102 -24.05 -3.28 10.60
CA LEU A 102 -23.64 -4.43 11.41
C LEU A 102 -22.20 -4.78 11.07
N GLN A 103 -21.30 -4.75 12.05
CA GLN A 103 -19.87 -4.95 11.84
C GLN A 103 -19.53 -6.44 11.78
N ASN A 104 -18.66 -6.85 10.84
CA ASN A 104 -18.04 -8.17 10.88
C ASN A 104 -16.71 -8.17 10.10
N PRO A 105 -15.56 -8.36 10.76
CA PRO A 105 -14.25 -8.35 10.12
C PRO A 105 -14.04 -9.43 9.04
N VAL A 106 -14.85 -10.50 9.03
CA VAL A 106 -14.65 -11.69 8.19
C VAL A 106 -15.53 -11.69 6.93
N LEU A 107 -16.27 -10.61 6.62
CA LEU A 107 -17.21 -10.59 5.49
C LEU A 107 -16.53 -10.59 4.12
N ALA A 108 -15.34 -9.98 4.00
CA ALA A 108 -14.62 -9.82 2.74
C ALA A 108 -13.20 -10.42 2.80
N GLU A 109 -13.10 -11.71 3.17
CA GLU A 109 -11.82 -12.45 3.23
C GLU A 109 -11.53 -13.30 1.98
N GLY A 110 -12.34 -13.19 0.92
CA GLY A 110 -12.17 -14.00 -0.30
C GLY A 110 -12.51 -15.50 -0.14
N ARG A 111 -13.06 -15.91 1.01
CA ARG A 111 -13.57 -17.27 1.26
C ARG A 111 -15.10 -17.29 1.19
N THR A 112 -15.70 -18.45 0.88
CA THR A 112 -17.15 -18.62 0.95
C THR A 112 -17.63 -18.46 2.39
N GLN A 113 -18.49 -17.48 2.63
CA GLN A 113 -19.08 -17.16 3.92
C GLN A 113 -20.57 -17.52 3.93
N SER A 114 -21.05 -17.99 5.09
CA SER A 114 -22.47 -18.24 5.33
C SER A 114 -23.04 -17.13 6.20
N LEU A 115 -24.10 -16.47 5.74
CA LEU A 115 -24.71 -15.31 6.40
C LEU A 115 -26.16 -15.60 6.75
N ILE A 116 -26.57 -15.26 7.97
CA ILE A 116 -27.96 -15.23 8.41
C ILE A 116 -28.22 -13.87 9.05
N LEU A 117 -29.09 -13.08 8.42
CA LEU A 117 -29.65 -11.88 9.01
C LEU A 117 -31.05 -12.20 9.54
N ARG A 118 -31.23 -12.13 10.86
CA ARG A 118 -32.53 -12.30 11.52
C ARG A 118 -33.12 -10.93 11.83
N MET A 119 -34.28 -10.64 11.26
CA MET A 119 -35.11 -9.49 11.60
C MET A 119 -36.25 -9.95 12.50
N SER A 120 -36.18 -9.66 13.80
CA SER A 120 -37.20 -10.06 14.77
C SER A 120 -38.03 -8.87 15.24
N GLY A 121 -39.25 -9.13 15.71
CA GLY A 121 -40.13 -8.07 16.22
C GLY A 121 -40.87 -7.29 15.14
N LEU A 122 -41.08 -7.86 13.95
CA LEU A 122 -41.82 -7.22 12.84
C LEU A 122 -43.26 -6.79 13.21
N ARG A 123 -43.85 -7.40 14.24
CA ARG A 123 -45.18 -7.06 14.80
C ARG A 123 -45.14 -6.13 16.02
N ARG A 124 -43.96 -5.81 16.53
CA ARG A 124 -43.78 -4.97 17.73
C ARG A 124 -43.49 -3.53 17.32
N SER A 125 -43.53 -2.60 18.28
CA SER A 125 -43.19 -1.19 18.01
C SER A 125 -41.73 -0.99 17.62
N HIS A 126 -40.87 -1.98 17.91
CA HIS A 126 -39.45 -1.97 17.60
C HIS A 126 -39.02 -3.30 16.98
N ILE A 127 -38.07 -3.22 16.05
CA ILE A 127 -37.42 -4.35 15.39
C ILE A 127 -36.03 -4.55 15.95
N ASN A 128 -35.58 -5.81 16.00
CA ASN A 128 -34.20 -6.14 16.31
C ASN A 128 -33.57 -6.86 15.10
N LEU A 129 -32.34 -6.50 14.78
CA LEU A 129 -31.52 -7.14 13.76
C LEU A 129 -30.38 -7.92 14.44
N GLU A 130 -30.21 -9.19 14.07
CA GLU A 130 -29.08 -10.03 14.51
C GLU A 130 -28.36 -10.56 13.27
N LEU A 131 -27.05 -10.34 13.19
CA LEU A 131 -26.20 -10.85 12.12
C LEU A 131 -25.39 -12.04 12.62
N TYR A 132 -25.63 -13.19 11.99
CA TYR A 132 -24.81 -14.38 12.17
C TYR A 132 -23.97 -14.62 10.91
N VAL A 133 -22.68 -14.85 11.09
CA VAL A 133 -21.77 -15.26 10.01
C VAL A 133 -21.03 -16.52 10.44
N ASN A 134 -20.96 -17.51 9.57
CA ASN A 134 -20.43 -18.85 9.89
C ASN A 134 -21.01 -19.43 11.17
N CYS A 135 -22.34 -19.32 11.27
CA CYS A 135 -23.15 -19.84 12.37
C CYS A 135 -22.83 -19.23 13.76
N ARG A 136 -22.12 -18.09 13.83
CA ARG A 136 -21.86 -17.34 15.06
C ARG A 136 -22.48 -15.96 15.00
N LEU A 137 -23.10 -15.51 16.09
CA LEU A 137 -23.59 -14.14 16.20
C LEU A 137 -22.39 -13.19 16.21
N VAL A 138 -22.31 -12.30 15.22
CA VAL A 138 -21.21 -11.33 15.11
C VAL A 138 -21.61 -9.97 15.66
N ASP A 139 -22.82 -9.51 15.31
CA ASP A 139 -23.33 -8.21 15.73
C ASP A 139 -24.86 -8.21 15.85
N SER A 140 -25.41 -7.30 16.65
CA SER A 140 -26.86 -7.13 16.81
C SER A 140 -27.24 -5.68 17.11
N ALA A 141 -28.36 -5.25 16.55
CA ALA A 141 -28.96 -3.93 16.80
C ALA A 141 -30.38 -4.11 17.33
N GLN A 142 -30.65 -3.57 18.52
CA GLN A 142 -31.94 -3.69 19.21
C GLN A 142 -32.68 -2.34 19.24
N GLY A 143 -34.01 -2.38 19.34
CA GLY A 143 -34.82 -1.17 19.55
C GLY A 143 -35.01 -0.30 18.30
N LEU A 144 -34.83 -0.88 17.11
CA LEU A 144 -34.91 -0.15 15.84
C LEU A 144 -36.36 0.25 15.50
N PRO A 145 -36.58 1.32 14.71
CA PRO A 145 -37.91 1.72 14.25
C PRO A 145 -38.68 0.60 13.52
N SER A 146 -40.02 0.65 13.54
CA SER A 146 -40.84 -0.36 12.85
C SER A 146 -40.72 -0.28 11.32
N PHE A 147 -40.64 -1.46 10.70
CA PHE A 147 -40.59 -1.68 9.26
C PHE A 147 -41.95 -1.43 8.63
N VAL A 148 -41.99 -0.74 7.49
CA VAL A 148 -43.23 -0.52 6.74
C VAL A 148 -43.68 -1.80 6.05
N GLY A 149 -44.97 -2.10 6.07
CA GLY A 149 -45.52 -3.21 5.28
C GLY A 149 -45.29 -2.99 3.78
N LEU A 150 -45.02 -4.06 3.03
CA LEU A 150 -44.96 -4.00 1.57
C LEU A 150 -46.34 -3.63 0.99
N PRO A 151 -46.39 -2.93 -0.17
CA PRO A 151 -47.64 -2.63 -0.86
C PRO A 151 -48.49 -3.86 -1.12
N SER A 152 -49.81 -3.70 -1.13
CA SER A 152 -50.77 -4.78 -1.44
C SER A 152 -50.83 -5.13 -2.93
N LYS A 153 -50.23 -4.31 -3.81
CA LYS A 153 -50.05 -4.63 -5.24
C LYS A 153 -48.66 -5.22 -5.44
N ALA A 154 -48.54 -6.53 -5.61
CA ALA A 154 -47.24 -7.18 -5.76
C ALA A 154 -46.48 -6.76 -7.04
N GLU A 155 -47.19 -6.32 -8.09
CA GLU A 155 -46.59 -5.87 -9.35
C GLU A 155 -45.85 -4.53 -9.24
N SER A 156 -46.06 -3.76 -8.17
CA SER A 156 -45.36 -2.47 -7.94
C SER A 156 -44.02 -2.62 -7.23
N VAL A 157 -43.67 -3.82 -6.75
CA VAL A 157 -42.40 -4.10 -6.08
C VAL A 157 -41.52 -4.91 -7.00
N ASP A 158 -40.27 -4.49 -7.13
CA ASP A 158 -39.22 -5.14 -7.89
C ASP A 158 -38.21 -5.80 -6.94
N VAL A 159 -37.74 -6.99 -7.30
CA VAL A 159 -36.76 -7.76 -6.51
C VAL A 159 -35.44 -7.72 -7.25
N ARG A 160 -34.42 -7.08 -6.66
CA ARG A 160 -33.09 -7.01 -7.24
C ARG A 160 -32.12 -7.85 -6.42
N THR A 161 -31.41 -8.72 -7.11
CA THR A 161 -30.38 -9.58 -6.54
C THR A 161 -29.02 -9.15 -7.05
N GLY A 162 -27.98 -9.33 -6.23
CA GLY A 162 -26.61 -8.96 -6.55
C GLY A 162 -26.00 -9.56 -7.83
N GLN A 163 -26.67 -10.48 -8.52
CA GLN A 163 -26.26 -11.01 -9.83
C GLN A 163 -26.74 -10.20 -11.05
N LYS A 164 -27.81 -9.40 -10.96
CA LYS A 164 -28.49 -8.79 -12.12
C LYS A 164 -28.65 -7.25 -12.07
N SER A 165 -28.17 -6.58 -11.02
CA SER A 165 -28.38 -5.14 -10.79
C SER A 165 -27.11 -4.29 -11.01
N TYR A 166 -27.31 -2.99 -11.31
CA TYR A 166 -26.27 -1.95 -11.54
C TYR A 166 -25.21 -1.83 -10.41
N ALA A 167 -25.51 -2.37 -9.21
CA ALA A 167 -24.59 -2.50 -8.08
C ALA A 167 -24.35 -3.99 -7.76
N ARG A 168 -23.82 -4.72 -8.75
CA ARG A 168 -23.49 -6.15 -8.66
C ARG A 168 -22.57 -6.37 -7.47
N ILE A 169 -22.83 -7.41 -6.68
CA ILE A 169 -21.84 -7.84 -5.70
C ILE A 169 -20.61 -8.33 -6.45
N GLN A 170 -19.46 -7.73 -6.15
CA GLN A 170 -18.19 -7.95 -6.85
C GLN A 170 -17.51 -9.28 -6.43
N GLY A 171 -18.33 -10.30 -6.16
CA GLY A 171 -17.94 -11.64 -5.76
C GLY A 171 -18.94 -12.67 -6.28
N SER A 172 -18.91 -13.90 -5.78
CA SER A 172 -19.89 -14.93 -6.15
C SER A 172 -20.97 -15.06 -5.08
N VAL A 173 -22.24 -15.17 -5.51
CA VAL A 173 -23.35 -15.49 -4.61
C VAL A 173 -23.91 -16.83 -5.04
N GLU A 174 -23.80 -17.81 -4.15
CA GLU A 174 -24.24 -19.20 -4.38
C GLU A 174 -25.72 -19.37 -4.05
N SER A 175 -26.20 -18.72 -2.98
CA SER A 175 -27.62 -18.78 -2.62
C SER A 175 -28.08 -17.53 -1.89
N VAL A 176 -29.33 -17.11 -2.14
CA VAL A 176 -30.05 -16.12 -1.34
C VAL A 176 -31.46 -16.65 -1.11
N LYS A 177 -31.78 -16.96 0.16
CA LYS A 177 -33.09 -17.51 0.54
C LYS A 177 -33.71 -16.66 1.65
N LEU A 178 -35.01 -16.45 1.56
CA LEU A 178 -35.81 -15.78 2.59
C LEU A 178 -36.66 -16.84 3.29
N ALA A 179 -36.46 -17.02 4.60
CA ALA A 179 -37.30 -17.90 5.41
C ALA A 179 -38.28 -17.08 6.24
N LEU A 180 -39.56 -17.38 6.06
CA LEU A 180 -40.67 -16.64 6.65
C LEU A 180 -41.10 -17.32 7.96
N GLY A 181 -40.44 -16.96 9.06
CA GLY A 181 -40.71 -17.50 10.40
C GLY A 181 -39.82 -18.68 10.75
N GLY A 182 -40.16 -19.37 11.85
CA GLY A 182 -39.40 -20.51 12.36
C GLY A 182 -38.44 -20.17 13.49
N SER A 183 -37.58 -21.12 13.83
CA SER A 183 -36.48 -20.90 14.78
C SER A 183 -35.17 -20.64 14.03
N LEU A 184 -34.18 -20.05 14.71
CA LEU A 184 -32.84 -19.88 14.17
C LEU A 184 -32.24 -21.21 13.70
N ALA A 185 -32.50 -22.32 14.42
CA ALA A 185 -32.05 -23.65 14.03
C ALA A 185 -32.64 -24.10 12.69
N THR A 186 -33.93 -23.81 12.43
CA THR A 186 -34.54 -24.12 11.13
C THR A 186 -34.02 -23.25 9.99
N ALA A 187 -33.65 -22.00 10.24
CA ALA A 187 -33.00 -21.13 9.25
C ALA A 187 -31.55 -21.56 8.98
N GLY A 188 -30.83 -22.02 9.99
CA GLY A 188 -29.47 -22.56 9.86
C GLY A 188 -29.39 -23.77 8.95
N LEU A 189 -30.40 -24.65 8.94
CA LEU A 189 -30.48 -25.79 8.03
C LEU A 189 -30.52 -25.39 6.54
N LEU A 190 -30.83 -24.13 6.19
CA LEU A 190 -30.89 -23.68 4.80
C LEU A 190 -29.52 -23.41 4.17
N ILE A 191 -28.49 -23.27 5.02
CA ILE A 191 -27.10 -22.96 4.67
C ILE A 191 -26.11 -23.83 5.47
N ASP A 192 -26.53 -25.03 5.88
CA ASP A 192 -25.72 -26.04 6.60
C ASP A 192 -25.07 -25.55 7.91
N CYS A 193 -25.77 -24.68 8.65
CA CYS A 193 -25.36 -24.19 9.96
C CYS A 193 -26.03 -24.95 11.13
N PRO A 194 -25.28 -25.69 11.96
CA PRO A 194 -25.84 -26.43 13.09
C PRO A 194 -25.99 -25.52 14.34
N PHE A 195 -27.16 -24.90 14.52
CA PHE A 195 -27.50 -24.25 15.81
C PHE A 195 -28.17 -25.26 16.75
N GLN A 196 -27.59 -25.50 17.93
CA GLN A 196 -28.22 -26.30 18.98
C GLN A 196 -29.41 -25.52 19.60
N GLY A 197 -30.63 -25.98 19.38
CA GLY A 197 -31.85 -25.41 19.95
C GLY A 197 -32.61 -26.42 20.79
N ASP A 198 -32.97 -26.01 22.01
CA ASP A 198 -33.78 -26.74 22.99
C ASP A 198 -35.07 -27.35 22.41
N SER A 199 -35.18 -28.68 22.48
CA SER A 199 -36.45 -29.42 22.57
C SER A 199 -36.19 -30.73 23.30
N ALA A 200 -36.51 -30.78 24.59
CA ALA A 200 -36.42 -31.99 25.40
C ALA A 200 -37.58 -32.96 25.09
N ILE A 201 -37.29 -34.06 24.38
CA ILE A 201 -37.99 -35.36 24.52
C ILE A 201 -36.93 -36.48 24.41
N SER A 202 -36.64 -37.13 25.54
CA SER A 202 -35.92 -38.41 25.69
C SER A 202 -36.81 -39.56 25.18
N ASN A 203 -36.40 -40.72 24.65
CA ASN A 203 -35.23 -41.61 24.78
C ASN A 203 -35.41 -42.75 23.71
N PRO A 204 -34.52 -43.76 23.53
CA PRO A 204 -33.16 -43.75 22.96
C PRO A 204 -33.01 -44.70 21.72
N LEU A 205 -31.93 -44.56 20.92
CA LEU A 205 -31.01 -45.64 20.48
C LEU A 205 -30.03 -45.17 19.37
N MET A 206 -28.73 -45.29 19.68
CA MET A 206 -27.59 -45.62 18.81
C MET A 206 -26.83 -44.53 17.99
N TRP A 207 -25.62 -44.19 18.52
CA TRP A 207 -24.32 -43.90 17.84
C TRP A 207 -24.07 -42.51 17.16
N PRO A 208 -22.81 -42.02 17.04
CA PRO A 208 -22.04 -41.34 18.09
C PRO A 208 -21.58 -39.92 17.68
N GLY A 209 -21.53 -38.97 18.61
CA GLY A 209 -21.02 -37.62 18.36
C GLY A 209 -20.75 -36.83 19.64
N ASP A 210 -19.69 -36.02 19.56
CA ASP A 210 -18.94 -35.30 20.58
C ASP A 210 -19.72 -34.22 21.36
N HIS A 211 -19.19 -33.79 22.53
CA HIS A 211 -19.11 -32.39 23.01
C HIS A 211 -18.80 -32.25 24.52
N THR A 212 -17.51 -32.03 24.79
CA THR A 212 -16.92 -30.89 25.51
C THR A 212 -17.57 -30.29 26.77
N LYS A 213 -16.73 -30.17 27.79
CA LYS A 213 -16.76 -29.14 28.82
C LYS A 213 -16.94 -27.73 28.24
N ALA A 214 -17.59 -26.91 29.06
CA ALA A 214 -17.23 -25.52 29.39
C ALA A 214 -18.15 -24.43 28.85
N LEU A 215 -19.07 -24.02 29.72
CA LEU A 215 -19.27 -22.60 30.00
C LEU A 215 -19.34 -22.40 31.51
N ILE A 216 -18.22 -21.92 32.06
CA ILE A 216 -18.12 -21.21 33.34
C ILE A 216 -18.31 -19.73 32.98
N GLY A 217 -19.15 -18.95 33.69
CA GLY A 217 -19.00 -17.49 33.58
C GLY A 217 -20.14 -16.52 33.86
N GLN A 218 -21.25 -16.87 34.54
CA GLN A 218 -22.25 -15.83 34.90
C GLN A 218 -22.97 -16.10 36.24
N LEU A 219 -22.31 -15.92 37.39
CA LEU A 219 -23.01 -15.90 38.68
C LEU A 219 -22.28 -15.19 39.83
N ILE A 220 -21.60 -14.06 39.59
CA ILE A 220 -20.96 -13.26 40.67
C ILE A 220 -21.17 -11.74 40.52
N ILE A 221 -22.39 -11.23 40.33
CA ILE A 221 -22.69 -9.79 40.61
C ILE A 221 -24.04 -9.56 41.33
N PHE A 222 -24.88 -10.58 41.58
CA PHE A 222 -26.23 -10.35 42.16
C PHE A 222 -26.38 -10.66 43.67
N ASN A 223 -25.40 -11.29 44.34
CA ASN A 223 -25.58 -11.77 45.73
C ASN A 223 -24.68 -11.09 46.79
N GLN A 224 -24.05 -9.95 46.49
CA GLN A 224 -23.10 -9.33 47.44
C GLN A 224 -23.52 -7.96 48.00
N ILE A 225 -24.78 -7.53 47.90
CA ILE A 225 -25.20 -6.22 48.47
C ILE A 225 -26.51 -6.28 49.30
N MET A 226 -27.14 -7.44 49.49
CA MET A 226 -28.37 -7.55 50.32
C MET A 226 -28.25 -8.61 51.42
N GLY A 227 -27.26 -8.46 52.30
CA GLY A 227 -27.13 -9.37 53.44
C GLY A 227 -26.12 -9.02 54.53
N GLU A 228 -25.63 -7.79 54.62
CA GLU A 228 -24.87 -7.35 55.80
C GLU A 228 -25.79 -6.70 56.84
N MET A 229 -25.65 -7.17 58.09
CA MET A 229 -26.13 -6.62 59.36
C MET A 229 -27.63 -6.62 59.67
N ARG A 230 -28.02 -7.58 60.54
CA ARG A 230 -28.64 -7.38 61.88
C ARG A 230 -29.22 -8.74 62.33
N GLU A 231 -28.99 -9.30 63.51
CA GLU A 231 -28.69 -8.80 64.87
C GLU A 231 -27.87 -9.86 65.62
N ASP A 232 -27.07 -9.40 66.57
CA ASP A 232 -26.32 -10.20 67.52
C ASP A 232 -27.21 -10.53 68.74
N ILE A 233 -26.91 -11.64 69.42
CA ILE A 233 -27.24 -11.92 70.84
C ILE A 233 -28.73 -12.17 71.23
N ARG A 234 -29.01 -13.42 71.62
CA ARG A 234 -29.71 -13.92 72.84
C ARG A 234 -30.06 -15.40 72.59
N GLU A 235 -29.79 -16.38 73.44
CA GLU A 235 -29.59 -16.38 74.88
C GLU A 235 -28.90 -17.69 75.31
N GLN A 236 -28.08 -17.58 76.35
CA GLN A 236 -27.70 -18.68 77.21
C GLN A 236 -28.95 -19.44 77.68
N THR A 237 -28.92 -20.77 77.64
CA THR A 237 -28.98 -21.60 78.85
C THR A 237 -29.15 -23.07 78.48
N LYS A 238 -28.19 -23.88 78.91
CA LYS A 238 -28.46 -24.82 80.00
C LYS A 238 -27.14 -25.33 80.58
N GLU A 239 -26.90 -24.89 81.81
CA GLU A 239 -26.01 -25.58 82.73
C GLU A 239 -26.48 -27.03 82.98
N MET A 240 -25.53 -27.81 83.50
CA MET A 240 -25.71 -28.81 84.54
C MET A 240 -26.16 -30.21 84.11
N SER A 241 -25.17 -31.10 84.00
CA SER A 241 -25.32 -32.48 84.52
C SER A 241 -24.24 -32.71 85.58
N LEU A 242 -24.45 -32.09 86.74
CA LEU A 242 -23.70 -32.37 87.95
C LEU A 242 -24.23 -33.67 88.57
N ILE A 243 -23.32 -34.60 88.82
CA ILE A 243 -23.28 -35.49 89.99
C ILE A 243 -24.65 -36.04 90.44
N ARG A 244 -24.91 -37.28 90.03
CA ARG A 244 -25.42 -38.29 90.96
C ARG A 244 -24.62 -39.56 90.79
N ASN A 245 -23.41 -39.53 91.35
CA ASN A 245 -22.85 -40.63 92.13
C ASN A 245 -21.67 -40.09 92.93
N THR A 246 -22.04 -39.19 93.84
CA THR A 246 -21.33 -38.96 95.08
C THR A 246 -21.19 -40.30 95.80
N ILE A 247 -19.95 -40.73 96.00
CA ILE A 247 -19.41 -41.25 97.27
C ILE A 247 -20.10 -42.49 97.86
N LEU A 248 -19.37 -43.60 97.80
CA LEU A 248 -19.08 -44.60 98.84
C LEU A 248 -17.78 -45.24 98.31
N GLU A 249 -16.56 -45.09 98.84
CA GLU A 249 -16.03 -45.04 100.21
C GLU A 249 -14.67 -44.29 100.13
N CYS A 250 -14.35 -43.30 100.99
CA CYS A 250 -13.49 -43.43 102.19
C CYS A 250 -12.27 -44.36 102.01
N GLN A 251 -11.01 -44.07 102.36
CA GLN A 251 -10.40 -43.08 103.28
C GLN A 251 -8.84 -43.26 103.26
N VAL A 252 -8.12 -42.36 103.99
CA VAL A 252 -6.75 -42.47 104.59
C VAL A 252 -5.60 -41.76 103.82
N CYS A 253 -5.24 -40.51 104.15
CA CYS A 253 -4.21 -39.98 105.11
C CYS A 253 -2.74 -40.24 104.69
N GLY A 254 -1.74 -39.34 104.75
CA GLY A 254 -1.56 -37.97 105.25
C GLY A 254 -0.06 -37.55 105.15
N PHE A 255 0.25 -36.37 105.72
CA PHE A 255 1.57 -35.75 106.00
C PHE A 255 2.24 -34.79 104.97
N HIS A 256 2.73 -33.69 105.55
CA HIS A 256 3.27 -32.45 104.96
C HIS A 256 4.81 -32.54 104.92
N GLU A 257 5.42 -32.11 103.81
CA GLU A 257 6.86 -31.84 103.71
C GLU A 257 7.11 -30.48 103.01
N PRO A 258 8.21 -29.76 103.34
CA PRO A 258 8.41 -28.36 102.97
C PRO A 258 8.72 -28.21 101.48
N GLN A 259 7.79 -27.62 100.72
CA GLN A 259 8.00 -27.29 99.31
C GLN A 259 8.94 -26.08 99.14
N SER A 260 9.90 -26.21 98.22
CA SER A 260 10.75 -25.13 97.72
C SER A 260 9.89 -23.95 97.23
N ARG A 261 10.31 -22.72 97.53
CA ARG A 261 9.55 -21.50 97.16
C ARG A 261 9.61 -21.19 95.65
N CYS A 262 10.40 -21.94 94.88
CA CYS A 262 10.37 -21.97 93.41
C CYS A 262 9.39 -23.03 92.86
N HIS A 263 8.51 -23.62 93.69
CA HIS A 263 7.48 -24.55 93.25
C HIS A 263 6.10 -24.21 93.84
N PRO A 264 5.12 -23.83 93.01
CA PRO A 264 5.17 -23.64 91.55
C PRO A 264 6.11 -22.50 91.13
N ASN A 265 6.79 -22.63 89.98
CA ASN A 265 7.83 -21.68 89.53
C ASN A 265 7.24 -20.27 89.32
N PRO A 266 7.64 -19.26 90.13
CA PRO A 266 7.14 -17.90 90.02
C PRO A 266 7.81 -17.09 88.90
N CYS A 267 8.85 -17.63 88.26
CA CYS A 267 9.56 -17.01 87.14
C CYS A 267 8.89 -17.33 85.80
N TYR A 268 9.13 -16.48 84.80
CA TYR A 268 8.62 -16.68 83.45
C TYR A 268 9.08 -18.04 82.89
N ASN A 269 8.27 -18.66 82.02
CA ASN A 269 8.57 -20.00 81.48
C ASN A 269 9.96 -20.02 80.80
N ALA A 270 10.79 -21.01 81.14
CA ALA A 270 12.21 -21.13 80.76
C ALA A 270 13.21 -20.15 81.42
N VAL A 271 12.81 -19.34 82.41
CA VAL A 271 13.72 -18.56 83.27
C VAL A 271 14.08 -19.34 84.53
N SER A 272 15.37 -19.39 84.87
CA SER A 272 15.88 -20.06 86.07
C SER A 272 15.45 -19.30 87.34
N CYS A 273 14.79 -20.01 88.27
CA CYS A 273 14.40 -19.49 89.58
C CYS A 273 15.46 -19.85 90.62
N MET A 274 16.01 -18.84 91.29
CA MET A 274 16.98 -19.00 92.38
C MET A 274 16.31 -18.66 93.71
N GLU A 275 16.50 -19.49 94.75
CA GLU A 275 15.99 -19.18 96.08
C GLU A 275 16.77 -18.00 96.68
N SER A 276 16.06 -17.04 97.27
CA SER A 276 16.66 -15.85 97.88
C SER A 276 16.21 -15.69 99.32
N THR A 277 17.10 -15.19 100.19
CA THR A 277 16.81 -14.98 101.61
C THR A 277 16.09 -13.66 101.89
N MET A 278 15.97 -12.77 100.90
CA MET A 278 15.19 -11.53 101.01
C MET A 278 13.79 -11.70 100.43
N TYR A 279 12.80 -11.10 101.09
CA TYR A 279 11.40 -11.09 100.63
C TYR A 279 11.28 -10.53 99.20
N PRO A 280 10.59 -11.21 98.24
CA PRO A 280 9.60 -12.28 98.39
C PRO A 280 10.14 -13.73 98.47
N GLY A 281 11.45 -13.95 98.52
CA GLY A 281 12.06 -15.26 98.80
C GLY A 281 12.52 -16.06 97.56
N TYR A 282 12.46 -15.44 96.38
CA TYR A 282 12.94 -15.99 95.11
C TYR A 282 13.50 -14.86 94.24
N GLN A 283 14.45 -15.18 93.36
CA GLN A 283 15.02 -14.28 92.37
C GLN A 283 15.01 -14.97 91.01
N CYS A 284 14.39 -14.32 90.02
CA CYS A 284 14.37 -14.81 88.65
C CYS A 284 15.60 -14.33 87.90
N GLY A 285 16.17 -15.20 87.07
CA GLY A 285 17.21 -14.84 86.11
C GLY A 285 16.72 -13.84 85.05
N PRO A 286 17.61 -13.38 84.16
CA PRO A 286 17.22 -12.54 83.04
C PRO A 286 16.21 -13.26 82.14
N CYS A 287 15.38 -12.49 81.42
CA CYS A 287 14.46 -13.02 80.44
C CYS A 287 15.21 -13.80 79.34
N PRO A 288 14.55 -14.79 78.69
CA PRO A 288 15.14 -15.51 77.56
C PRO A 288 15.54 -14.55 76.43
N GLU A 289 16.51 -14.95 75.60
CA GLU A 289 16.93 -14.15 74.43
C GLU A 289 15.73 -13.81 73.53
N GLY A 290 15.67 -12.57 73.04
CA GLY A 290 14.53 -12.02 72.30
C GLY A 290 13.42 -11.43 73.18
N MET A 291 13.55 -11.47 74.51
CA MET A 291 12.56 -10.92 75.45
C MET A 291 13.16 -9.95 76.46
N THR A 292 12.40 -8.95 76.85
CA THR A 292 12.78 -7.95 77.86
C THR A 292 11.85 -8.01 79.06
N GLY A 293 12.37 -7.73 80.26
CA GLY A 293 11.56 -7.75 81.48
C GLY A 293 12.36 -8.02 82.74
N ASN A 294 11.64 -8.23 83.84
CA ASN A 294 12.22 -8.40 85.17
C ASN A 294 12.39 -9.89 85.58
N GLY A 295 12.33 -10.82 84.63
CA GLY A 295 12.45 -12.27 84.85
C GLY A 295 11.17 -12.95 85.39
N THR A 296 10.24 -12.19 85.99
CA THR A 296 8.89 -12.69 86.36
C THR A 296 7.86 -12.42 85.26
N HIS A 297 7.95 -11.25 84.63
CA HIS A 297 7.18 -10.88 83.45
C HIS A 297 8.16 -10.54 82.33
N CYS A 298 8.21 -11.40 81.32
CA CYS A 298 8.98 -11.17 80.10
C CYS A 298 8.01 -10.83 78.97
N GLN A 299 8.31 -9.76 78.25
CA GLN A 299 7.60 -9.33 77.06
C GLN A 299 8.53 -9.49 75.86
N ASP A 300 7.94 -9.85 74.73
CA ASP A 300 8.65 -10.01 73.47
C ASP A 300 9.24 -8.67 73.01
N ILE A 301 10.45 -8.69 72.46
CA ILE A 301 11.09 -7.51 71.89
C ILE A 301 10.74 -7.47 70.41
N ASP A 302 10.14 -6.38 69.96
CA ASP A 302 9.86 -6.20 68.53
C ASP A 302 11.15 -5.85 67.76
N GLU A 303 11.82 -6.86 67.23
CA GLU A 303 13.06 -6.66 66.47
C GLU A 303 12.83 -6.05 65.08
N CYS A 304 11.59 -5.99 64.58
CA CYS A 304 11.27 -5.34 63.31
C CYS A 304 11.46 -3.82 63.35
N THR A 305 11.47 -3.23 64.56
CA THR A 305 11.84 -1.82 64.74
C THR A 305 13.27 -1.49 64.30
N ALA A 306 14.17 -2.50 64.22
CA ALA A 306 15.53 -2.34 63.72
C ALA A 306 15.64 -2.43 62.18
N GLN A 307 14.53 -2.66 61.47
CA GLN A 307 14.46 -2.85 60.01
C GLN A 307 15.48 -3.86 59.46
N PRO A 308 15.43 -5.13 59.90
CA PRO A 308 16.36 -6.17 59.43
C PRO A 308 16.01 -6.73 58.03
N CYS A 309 14.79 -6.53 57.55
CA CYS A 309 14.31 -7.05 56.26
C CYS A 309 14.52 -6.03 55.12
N PHE A 310 14.42 -6.50 53.86
CA PHE A 310 14.65 -5.66 52.67
C PHE A 310 13.71 -4.45 52.61
N SER A 311 12.45 -4.64 52.99
CA SER A 311 11.51 -3.57 53.29
C SER A 311 10.91 -3.77 54.69
N ALA A 312 10.52 -2.68 55.34
CA ALA A 312 9.99 -2.73 56.71
C ALA A 312 8.66 -3.53 56.82
N GLU A 313 7.92 -3.64 55.73
CA GLU A 313 6.62 -4.33 55.64
C GLU A 313 6.75 -5.85 55.60
N LEU A 314 7.92 -6.37 55.20
CA LEU A 314 8.21 -7.80 55.12
C LEU A 314 8.70 -8.41 56.45
N CYS A 315 8.78 -7.61 57.51
CA CYS A 315 9.24 -8.08 58.81
C CYS A 315 8.08 -8.55 59.68
N VAL A 316 8.09 -9.82 60.06
CA VAL A 316 7.13 -10.41 60.99
C VAL A 316 7.81 -10.66 62.33
N ASN A 317 7.40 -9.90 63.33
CA ASN A 317 7.83 -10.12 64.71
C ASN A 317 7.19 -11.39 65.27
N THR A 318 8.00 -12.26 65.87
CA THR A 318 7.58 -13.54 66.44
C THR A 318 7.90 -13.56 67.94
N ALA A 319 7.16 -14.33 68.73
CA ALA A 319 7.28 -14.31 70.21
C ALA A 319 8.65 -14.73 70.81
N LYS A 320 9.67 -14.99 69.99
CA LYS A 320 11.04 -15.34 70.37
C LYS A 320 12.07 -14.84 69.34
N GLY A 321 11.78 -13.77 68.59
CA GLY A 321 12.65 -13.27 67.53
C GLY A 321 11.88 -12.71 66.33
N PHE A 322 12.52 -12.57 65.16
CA PHE A 322 11.84 -12.11 63.95
C PHE A 322 12.10 -13.04 62.77
N THR A 323 11.16 -13.02 61.82
CA THR A 323 11.35 -13.62 60.49
C THR A 323 11.07 -12.58 59.43
N CYS A 324 11.98 -12.44 58.49
CA CYS A 324 11.69 -11.75 57.24
C CYS A 324 10.91 -12.70 56.32
N GLU A 325 9.93 -12.15 55.62
CA GLU A 325 9.29 -12.81 54.51
C GLU A 325 10.26 -12.97 53.32
N SER A 326 9.83 -13.70 52.29
CA SER A 326 10.66 -13.87 51.09
C SER A 326 10.86 -12.53 50.37
N CYS A 327 11.93 -12.42 49.57
CA CYS A 327 12.15 -11.22 48.77
C CYS A 327 10.92 -10.90 47.90
N PRO A 328 10.64 -9.60 47.63
CA PRO A 328 9.57 -9.19 46.73
C PRO A 328 9.68 -9.88 45.36
N ILE A 329 8.55 -9.97 44.66
CA ILE A 329 8.51 -10.44 43.27
C ILE A 329 9.49 -9.60 42.44
N GLY A 330 10.34 -10.26 41.62
CA GLY A 330 11.43 -9.63 40.86
C GLY A 330 12.79 -9.64 41.55
N PHE A 331 12.86 -10.07 42.82
CA PHE A 331 14.11 -10.21 43.56
C PHE A 331 14.27 -11.62 44.13
N THR A 332 15.50 -12.11 44.20
CA THR A 332 15.86 -13.39 44.81
C THR A 332 16.82 -13.17 45.97
N GLY A 333 16.66 -13.98 47.01
CA GLY A 333 17.50 -13.90 48.20
C GLY A 333 17.05 -14.84 49.31
N PRO A 334 17.95 -15.20 50.23
CA PRO A 334 17.62 -16.07 51.35
C PRO A 334 16.69 -15.38 52.36
N THR A 335 15.76 -16.12 52.95
CA THR A 335 14.92 -15.61 54.06
C THR A 335 15.75 -15.47 55.33
N LEU A 336 15.70 -14.30 55.98
CA LEU A 336 16.42 -14.03 57.21
C LEU A 336 15.57 -14.34 58.45
N ARG A 337 16.13 -15.08 59.41
CA ARG A 337 15.53 -15.36 60.73
C ARG A 337 16.56 -15.15 61.81
N GLY A 338 16.16 -14.52 62.90
CA GLY A 338 17.08 -14.15 63.98
C GLY A 338 16.36 -13.91 65.30
N VAL A 339 17.13 -13.89 66.38
CA VAL A 339 16.63 -13.64 67.73
C VAL A 339 17.44 -12.50 68.34
N GLY A 340 16.76 -11.49 68.89
CA GLY A 340 17.38 -10.36 69.56
C GLY A 340 17.79 -9.21 68.64
N VAL A 341 17.78 -8.00 69.21
CA VAL A 341 17.97 -6.73 68.49
C VAL A 341 19.38 -6.56 67.92
N GLU A 342 20.41 -7.10 68.58
CA GLU A 342 21.79 -7.02 68.10
C GLU A 342 21.99 -7.85 66.82
N PHE A 343 21.28 -8.98 66.70
CA PHE A 343 21.28 -9.78 65.48
C PHE A 343 20.53 -9.06 64.36
N ALA A 344 19.36 -8.47 64.66
CA ALA A 344 18.58 -7.70 63.71
C ALA A 344 19.32 -6.45 63.15
N LYS A 345 20.20 -5.83 63.94
CA LYS A 345 21.02 -4.70 63.47
C LYS A 345 22.20 -5.10 62.60
N SER A 346 22.79 -6.27 62.86
CA SER A 346 24.03 -6.72 62.22
C SER A 346 23.81 -7.54 60.95
N HIS A 347 22.66 -8.22 60.84
CA HIS A 347 22.33 -9.07 59.69
C HIS A 347 21.07 -8.52 59.02
N LYS A 348 21.23 -8.04 57.79
CA LYS A 348 20.14 -7.54 56.96
C LYS A 348 19.82 -8.52 55.83
N GLN A 349 18.54 -8.62 55.47
CA GLN A 349 18.12 -9.41 54.32
C GLN A 349 18.63 -8.75 53.03
N GLU A 350 19.41 -9.52 52.26
CA GLU A 350 19.93 -9.12 50.97
C GLU A 350 19.06 -9.74 49.87
N CYS A 351 18.41 -8.89 49.09
CA CYS A 351 17.62 -9.28 47.93
C CYS A 351 18.30 -8.72 46.69
N VAL A 352 18.63 -9.61 45.75
CA VAL A 352 19.28 -9.27 44.49
C VAL A 352 18.24 -9.32 43.38
N ASP A 353 18.33 -8.37 42.46
CA ASP A 353 17.49 -8.31 41.27
C ASP A 353 17.62 -9.60 40.44
N ILE A 354 16.49 -10.14 39.97
CA ILE A 354 16.49 -11.28 39.05
C ILE A 354 16.62 -10.71 37.64
N ASP A 355 17.71 -11.04 36.94
CA ASP A 355 17.82 -10.68 35.52
C ASP A 355 16.99 -11.66 34.68
N GLU A 356 15.72 -11.34 34.45
CA GLU A 356 14.83 -12.20 33.68
C GLU A 356 15.26 -12.30 32.21
N CYS A 357 16.01 -11.34 31.70
CA CYS A 357 16.56 -11.37 30.34
C CYS A 357 17.70 -12.40 30.20
N ALA A 358 18.44 -12.68 31.26
CA ALA A 358 19.53 -13.66 31.27
C ALA A 358 19.08 -15.07 31.72
N GLU A 359 18.17 -15.16 32.69
CA GLU A 359 17.73 -16.46 33.25
C GLU A 359 16.56 -17.11 32.49
N HIS A 360 15.73 -16.33 31.78
CA HIS A 360 14.56 -16.84 31.06
C HIS A 360 14.63 -16.54 29.56
N SER A 361 14.89 -17.59 28.77
CA SER A 361 14.95 -17.53 27.30
C SER A 361 13.62 -17.21 26.60
N GLY A 362 12.56 -16.91 27.36
CA GLY A 362 11.23 -16.55 26.87
C GLY A 362 10.59 -15.41 27.67
N ALA A 363 11.39 -14.57 28.34
CA ALA A 363 10.87 -13.39 29.06
C ALA A 363 10.15 -12.42 28.11
N CYS A 364 10.69 -12.22 26.91
CA CYS A 364 10.09 -11.44 25.84
C CYS A 364 9.78 -12.30 24.61
N VAL A 365 8.96 -11.78 23.70
CA VAL A 365 8.68 -12.42 22.41
C VAL A 365 10.00 -12.73 21.68
N PRO A 366 10.13 -13.91 21.03
CA PRO A 366 11.34 -14.27 20.28
C PRO A 366 11.71 -13.16 19.29
N ASN A 367 12.99 -12.84 19.19
CA ASN A 367 13.51 -11.75 18.34
C ASN A 367 13.12 -10.33 18.77
N SER A 368 12.73 -10.10 20.03
CA SER A 368 12.66 -8.76 20.62
C SER A 368 13.84 -8.47 21.56
N VAL A 369 14.10 -7.18 21.80
CA VAL A 369 15.12 -6.70 22.73
C VAL A 369 14.57 -6.78 24.15
N CYS A 370 15.25 -7.49 25.06
CA CYS A 370 14.90 -7.52 26.48
C CYS A 370 15.81 -6.56 27.26
N ILE A 371 15.21 -5.70 28.08
CA ILE A 371 15.91 -4.71 28.91
C ILE A 371 15.61 -5.05 30.37
N ASN A 372 16.61 -5.47 31.13
CA ASN A 372 16.45 -5.72 32.56
C ASN A 372 16.32 -4.39 33.34
N THR A 373 15.39 -4.32 34.28
CA THR A 373 15.19 -3.17 35.19
C THR A 373 15.20 -3.65 36.63
N VAL A 374 15.47 -2.77 37.59
CA VAL A 374 15.55 -3.20 39.00
C VAL A 374 14.16 -3.62 39.50
N GLY A 375 13.98 -4.92 39.76
CA GLY A 375 12.78 -5.60 40.22
C GLY A 375 11.82 -6.06 39.12
N SER A 376 12.19 -5.96 37.83
CA SER A 376 11.34 -6.33 36.68
C SER A 376 12.13 -6.25 35.36
N PHE A 377 11.62 -6.77 34.26
CA PHE A 377 12.14 -6.50 32.92
C PHE A 377 11.17 -5.70 32.04
N LYS A 378 11.69 -5.07 30.98
CA LYS A 378 10.91 -4.45 29.90
C LYS A 378 11.30 -5.06 28.56
N CYS A 379 10.30 -5.44 27.77
CA CYS A 379 10.51 -5.87 26.39
C CYS A 379 10.43 -4.65 25.46
N GLY A 380 11.53 -4.36 24.78
CA GLY A 380 11.65 -3.32 23.77
C GLY A 380 11.25 -3.80 22.38
N GLN A 381 11.68 -3.03 21.38
CA GLN A 381 11.40 -3.27 19.97
C GLN A 381 11.95 -4.62 19.47
N CYS A 382 11.44 -5.06 18.33
CA CYS A 382 12.00 -6.19 17.62
C CYS A 382 13.46 -5.91 17.23
N LYS A 383 14.30 -6.95 17.26
CA LYS A 383 15.71 -6.86 16.82
C LYS A 383 15.76 -6.53 15.34
N ALA A 384 16.84 -5.89 14.89
CA ALA A 384 17.03 -5.55 13.48
C ALA A 384 16.75 -6.74 12.55
N GLY A 385 15.93 -6.52 11.52
CA GLY A 385 15.44 -7.55 10.59
C GLY A 385 14.12 -8.22 10.98
N PHE A 386 13.50 -7.82 12.11
CA PHE A 386 12.20 -8.33 12.56
C PHE A 386 11.21 -7.19 12.81
N VAL A 387 9.95 -7.37 12.41
CA VAL A 387 8.85 -6.42 12.56
C VAL A 387 7.71 -7.08 13.33
N GLY A 388 7.05 -6.32 14.19
CA GLY A 388 5.92 -6.78 14.98
C GLY A 388 5.93 -6.22 16.40
N ASN A 389 5.14 -6.83 17.27
CA ASN A 389 4.98 -6.37 18.65
C ASN A 389 4.97 -7.54 19.64
N GLN A 390 4.94 -7.21 20.93
CA GLN A 390 4.95 -8.21 22.01
C GLN A 390 3.67 -9.06 22.09
N THR A 391 2.62 -8.74 21.31
CA THR A 391 1.32 -9.43 21.33
C THR A 391 1.14 -10.36 20.13
N ALA A 392 1.60 -9.93 18.96
CA ALA A 392 1.52 -10.66 17.71
C ALA A 392 2.74 -11.57 17.49
N GLY A 393 3.91 -11.18 18.00
CA GLY A 393 5.18 -11.82 17.66
C GLY A 393 6.09 -10.85 16.89
N CYS A 394 7.41 -11.01 17.00
CA CYS A 394 8.38 -10.38 16.08
C CYS A 394 8.64 -11.36 14.93
N PHE A 395 8.18 -10.99 13.73
CA PHE A 395 8.31 -11.77 12.51
C PHE A 395 9.47 -11.23 11.68
N ALA A 396 10.15 -12.06 10.89
CA ALA A 396 11.17 -11.57 9.98
C ALA A 396 10.53 -10.59 8.97
N ARG A 397 11.21 -9.48 8.67
CA ARG A 397 10.80 -8.54 7.62
C ARG A 397 10.66 -9.32 6.32
N ARG A 398 9.50 -9.25 5.67
CA ARG A 398 9.25 -9.97 4.41
C ARG A 398 10.10 -9.30 3.32
N THR A 399 11.02 -10.06 2.73
CA THR A 399 11.81 -9.65 1.57
C THR A 399 11.65 -10.71 0.49
N CYS A 400 11.81 -10.33 -0.78
CA CYS A 400 11.78 -11.27 -1.90
C CYS A 400 12.72 -12.49 -1.71
N GLU A 401 13.83 -12.32 -0.98
CA GLU A 401 14.80 -13.38 -0.66
C GLU A 401 14.41 -14.26 0.55
N THR A 402 13.60 -13.75 1.49
CA THR A 402 13.24 -14.46 2.72
C THR A 402 11.89 -15.19 2.63
N LEU A 403 11.18 -15.01 1.53
CA LEU A 403 10.00 -15.79 1.20
C LEU A 403 10.39 -17.25 0.96
N GLY A 404 9.98 -18.15 1.85
CA GLY A 404 10.10 -19.60 1.63
C GLY A 404 9.33 -20.12 0.39
N TYR A 405 8.55 -19.26 -0.27
CA TYR A 405 7.84 -19.49 -1.53
C TYR A 405 7.70 -18.13 -2.26
N ASN A 406 8.29 -17.98 -3.45
CA ASN A 406 8.13 -16.80 -4.28
C ASN A 406 6.68 -16.76 -4.83
N PRO A 407 5.87 -15.72 -4.53
CA PRO A 407 4.48 -15.62 -4.98
C PRO A 407 4.35 -15.34 -6.48
N CYS A 408 5.41 -14.87 -7.13
CA CYS A 408 5.41 -14.48 -8.53
C CYS A 408 5.46 -15.69 -9.48
N ASP A 409 5.10 -15.44 -10.74
CA ASP A 409 5.28 -16.41 -11.82
C ASP A 409 6.75 -16.82 -11.96
N VAL A 410 7.02 -17.99 -12.56
CA VAL A 410 8.39 -18.45 -12.86
C VAL A 410 9.12 -17.53 -13.84
N ASN A 411 8.35 -16.81 -14.67
CA ASN A 411 8.83 -15.83 -15.63
C ASN A 411 8.65 -14.39 -15.13
N ALA A 412 8.45 -14.19 -13.82
CA ALA A 412 8.41 -12.88 -13.17
C ALA A 412 9.51 -12.78 -12.11
N HIS A 413 9.87 -11.55 -11.78
CA HIS A 413 10.71 -11.25 -10.63
C HIS A 413 9.93 -10.43 -9.60
N CYS A 414 10.33 -10.60 -8.35
CA CYS A 414 9.73 -9.96 -7.19
C CYS A 414 10.41 -8.62 -6.97
N MET A 415 9.62 -7.55 -6.87
CA MET A 415 10.06 -6.22 -6.51
C MET A 415 9.46 -5.81 -5.17
N MET A 416 10.24 -5.07 -4.39
CA MET A 416 9.82 -4.54 -3.10
C MET A 416 9.43 -3.07 -3.29
N GLY A 417 8.20 -2.70 -2.91
CA GLY A 417 7.79 -1.30 -2.79
C GLY A 417 8.30 -0.65 -1.48
N ARG A 418 8.21 0.69 -1.40
CA ARG A 418 8.62 1.48 -0.22
C ARG A 418 7.96 1.00 1.08
N ASN A 419 6.68 0.65 1.03
CA ASN A 419 5.88 0.18 2.18
C ASN A 419 6.14 -1.28 2.58
N SER A 420 7.25 -1.88 2.11
CA SER A 420 7.53 -3.31 2.25
C SER A 420 6.45 -4.21 1.61
N ASP A 421 5.66 -3.67 0.69
CA ASP A 421 4.73 -4.40 -0.15
C ASP A 421 5.48 -5.13 -1.28
N ILE A 422 4.99 -6.30 -1.63
CA ILE A 422 5.61 -7.18 -2.63
C ILE A 422 4.81 -7.08 -3.91
N SER A 423 5.45 -6.59 -4.97
CA SER A 423 4.90 -6.61 -6.33
C SER A 423 5.66 -7.63 -7.19
N CYS A 424 4.99 -8.15 -8.21
CA CYS A 424 5.57 -9.06 -9.18
C CYS A 424 5.55 -8.39 -10.54
N VAL A 425 6.66 -8.45 -11.27
CA VAL A 425 6.75 -7.90 -12.63
C VAL A 425 7.29 -8.98 -13.56
N CYS A 426 6.63 -9.16 -14.70
CA CYS A 426 7.06 -10.13 -15.70
C CYS A 426 8.44 -9.76 -16.25
N ASN A 427 9.26 -10.77 -16.54
CA ASN A 427 10.57 -10.56 -17.14
C ASN A 427 10.43 -10.15 -18.60
N VAL A 428 11.46 -9.50 -19.17
CA VAL A 428 11.49 -9.10 -20.58
C VAL A 428 11.18 -10.28 -21.52
N GLY A 429 10.31 -10.04 -22.51
CA GLY A 429 9.75 -11.07 -23.40
C GLY A 429 8.57 -11.84 -22.80
N TRP A 430 8.04 -11.36 -21.67
CA TRP A 430 6.82 -11.86 -21.05
C TRP A 430 5.95 -10.69 -20.57
N ALA A 431 4.63 -10.84 -20.71
CA ALA A 431 3.64 -9.87 -20.26
C ALA A 431 2.57 -10.51 -19.38
N GLY A 432 1.92 -9.70 -18.54
CA GLY A 432 0.94 -10.16 -17.56
C GLY A 432 0.92 -9.31 -16.29
N ASN A 433 0.20 -9.78 -15.27
CA ASN A 433 0.09 -9.11 -13.96
C ASN A 433 1.23 -9.50 -12.98
N GLY A 434 2.31 -10.12 -13.48
CA GLY A 434 3.43 -10.63 -12.68
C GLY A 434 3.17 -11.92 -11.90
N ASN A 435 1.93 -12.21 -11.52
CA ASN A 435 1.54 -13.49 -10.90
C ASN A 435 1.25 -14.56 -11.95
N THR A 436 0.90 -14.15 -13.16
CA THR A 436 0.70 -14.98 -14.33
C THR A 436 1.30 -14.24 -15.51
N CYS A 437 2.33 -14.82 -16.12
CA CYS A 437 3.02 -14.22 -17.26
C CYS A 437 2.93 -15.14 -18.48
N GLY A 438 2.65 -14.55 -19.64
CA GLY A 438 2.63 -15.18 -20.96
C GLY A 438 3.73 -14.66 -21.86
N PRO A 439 4.08 -15.38 -22.94
CA PRO A 439 5.02 -14.87 -23.94
C PRO A 439 4.54 -13.55 -24.53
N ASP A 440 5.48 -12.64 -24.73
CA ASP A 440 5.30 -11.34 -25.36
C ASP A 440 6.41 -11.23 -26.42
N SER A 441 6.04 -11.42 -27.69
CA SER A 441 6.96 -11.59 -28.81
C SER A 441 7.59 -10.29 -29.27
N ASP A 442 6.86 -9.18 -29.21
CA ASP A 442 7.29 -7.87 -29.67
C ASP A 442 7.57 -6.87 -28.54
N ILE A 443 7.41 -7.29 -27.29
CA ILE A 443 7.88 -6.63 -26.06
C ILE A 443 7.18 -5.28 -25.82
N ASP A 444 5.90 -5.21 -26.15
CA ASP A 444 5.08 -4.01 -25.97
C ASP A 444 4.31 -4.00 -24.62
N GLY A 445 4.38 -5.10 -23.86
CA GLY A 445 3.72 -5.27 -22.57
C GLY A 445 2.35 -5.96 -22.63
N TYR A 446 1.94 -6.48 -23.79
CA TYR A 446 0.78 -7.35 -23.94
C TYR A 446 1.20 -8.76 -24.38
N PRO A 447 0.57 -9.81 -23.83
CA PRO A 447 0.92 -11.18 -24.19
C PRO A 447 0.30 -11.58 -25.54
N ASP A 448 1.02 -12.39 -26.32
CA ASP A 448 0.57 -12.91 -27.63
C ASP A 448 -0.81 -13.62 -27.60
N GLY A 449 -1.23 -14.05 -26.40
CA GLY A 449 -2.52 -14.70 -26.19
C GLY A 449 -3.11 -14.37 -24.81
N PRO A 450 -4.42 -14.56 -24.63
CA PRO A 450 -5.10 -14.13 -23.42
C PRO A 450 -4.70 -14.99 -22.22
N LEU A 451 -4.42 -14.33 -21.09
CA LEU A 451 -3.97 -14.99 -19.85
C LEU A 451 -5.11 -15.11 -18.82
N PRO A 452 -5.13 -16.19 -18.02
CA PRO A 452 -6.16 -16.44 -17.02
C PRO A 452 -5.92 -15.64 -15.71
N CYS A 453 -5.76 -14.32 -15.82
CA CYS A 453 -5.54 -13.45 -14.68
C CYS A 453 -6.84 -13.23 -13.88
N ILE A 454 -6.75 -13.32 -12.55
CA ILE A 454 -7.90 -13.28 -11.63
C ILE A 454 -8.42 -11.85 -11.44
N ASP A 455 -7.53 -10.87 -11.55
CA ASP A 455 -7.72 -9.44 -11.37
C ASP A 455 -8.24 -8.70 -12.61
N ASN A 456 -8.40 -9.40 -13.74
CA ASN A 456 -8.81 -8.80 -15.02
C ASN A 456 -7.91 -7.63 -15.44
N ASP A 457 -6.62 -7.75 -15.16
CA ASP A 457 -5.59 -6.80 -15.56
C ASP A 457 -5.59 -6.58 -17.09
N LYS A 458 -5.32 -5.34 -17.53
CA LYS A 458 -5.24 -5.00 -18.95
C LYS A 458 -4.09 -5.76 -19.64
N HIS A 459 -2.97 -5.95 -18.96
CA HIS A 459 -1.79 -6.65 -19.45
C HIS A 459 -1.97 -8.18 -19.53
N CYS A 460 -3.18 -8.69 -19.27
CA CYS A 460 -3.52 -10.09 -19.46
C CYS A 460 -4.43 -10.34 -20.66
N ARG A 461 -4.84 -9.28 -21.36
CA ARG A 461 -5.57 -9.39 -22.63
C ARG A 461 -4.61 -9.82 -23.73
N ALA A 462 -5.13 -10.52 -24.72
CA ALA A 462 -4.32 -10.87 -25.89
C ALA A 462 -3.92 -9.60 -26.62
N ASP A 463 -2.71 -9.62 -27.15
CA ASP A 463 -2.24 -8.60 -28.05
C ASP A 463 -3.03 -8.61 -29.38
N ASN A 464 -3.49 -7.43 -29.82
CA ASN A 464 -4.17 -7.24 -31.10
C ASN A 464 -3.18 -7.06 -32.28
N CYS A 465 -1.88 -6.86 -32.03
CA CYS A 465 -0.81 -6.85 -33.03
C CYS A 465 0.47 -7.59 -32.60
N ALA A 466 0.34 -8.87 -32.26
CA ALA A 466 1.39 -9.79 -31.74
C ALA A 466 2.83 -9.79 -32.29
N ASN A 467 3.17 -9.07 -33.37
CA ASN A 467 4.55 -8.96 -33.89
C ASN A 467 4.96 -7.51 -34.20
N THR A 468 4.14 -6.52 -33.90
CA THR A 468 4.38 -5.12 -34.21
C THR A 468 4.00 -4.31 -32.99
N PRO A 469 4.99 -3.77 -32.24
CA PRO A 469 4.72 -3.12 -30.97
C PRO A 469 3.72 -1.99 -31.12
N ASN A 470 2.66 -2.04 -30.31
CA ASN A 470 1.61 -1.05 -30.27
C ASN A 470 1.03 -1.00 -28.85
N SER A 471 1.89 -0.70 -27.87
CA SER A 471 1.62 -0.75 -26.43
C SER A 471 0.36 0.02 -25.94
N GLY A 472 -0.26 0.86 -26.79
CA GLY A 472 -1.55 1.49 -26.51
C GLY A 472 -2.78 0.61 -26.84
N GLN A 473 -2.60 -0.44 -27.65
CA GLN A 473 -3.64 -1.35 -28.15
C GLN A 473 -4.81 -0.63 -28.82
N GLU A 474 -4.53 0.49 -29.50
CA GLU A 474 -5.53 1.20 -30.28
C GLU A 474 -6.10 0.30 -31.39
N ASP A 475 -7.44 0.28 -31.49
CA ASP A 475 -8.25 -0.54 -32.40
C ASP A 475 -9.50 0.30 -32.71
N THR A 476 -9.43 1.03 -33.82
CA THR A 476 -10.36 2.11 -34.16
C THR A 476 -11.72 1.57 -34.61
N ASP A 477 -11.76 0.50 -35.41
CA ASP A 477 -12.99 -0.10 -35.91
C ASP A 477 -13.57 -1.22 -35.00
N GLY A 478 -12.77 -1.70 -34.04
CA GLY A 478 -13.15 -2.68 -33.05
C GLY A 478 -13.24 -4.11 -33.59
N ASP A 479 -12.57 -4.42 -34.68
CA ASP A 479 -12.57 -5.76 -35.29
C ASP A 479 -11.64 -6.76 -34.56
N GLY A 480 -10.79 -6.26 -33.65
CA GLY A 480 -9.84 -7.00 -32.83
C GLY A 480 -8.42 -7.10 -33.41
N ILE A 481 -8.14 -6.42 -34.52
CA ILE A 481 -6.82 -6.16 -35.09
C ILE A 481 -6.42 -4.73 -34.69
N GLY A 482 -5.21 -4.53 -34.19
CA GLY A 482 -4.78 -3.17 -33.80
C GLY A 482 -4.44 -2.29 -35.00
N ASP A 483 -4.61 -0.97 -34.83
CA ASP A 483 -4.43 0.04 -35.89
C ASP A 483 -3.06 -0.05 -36.60
N GLN A 484 -2.04 -0.48 -35.86
CA GLN A 484 -0.65 -0.54 -36.34
C GLN A 484 -0.37 -1.72 -37.28
N CYS A 485 -1.14 -2.80 -37.19
CA CYS A 485 -1.01 -3.98 -38.05
C CYS A 485 -2.25 -4.24 -38.92
N ASP A 486 -3.26 -3.37 -38.83
CA ASP A 486 -4.41 -3.38 -39.72
C ASP A 486 -4.08 -2.77 -41.10
N GLU A 487 -4.68 -3.33 -42.15
CA GLU A 487 -4.62 -2.83 -43.52
C GLU A 487 -5.71 -1.78 -43.82
N ASP A 488 -6.77 -1.72 -43.01
CA ASP A 488 -7.96 -0.84 -43.13
C ASP A 488 -8.45 -0.47 -41.72
N ALA A 489 -7.68 0.39 -41.03
CA ALA A 489 -7.79 0.58 -39.57
C ALA A 489 -9.13 1.17 -39.10
N ASP A 490 -9.87 1.84 -39.99
CA ASP A 490 -11.17 2.42 -39.67
C ASP A 490 -12.36 1.64 -40.26
N GLY A 491 -12.08 0.56 -40.99
CA GLY A 491 -13.07 -0.36 -41.55
C GLY A 491 -13.96 0.26 -42.64
N ASP A 492 -13.51 1.34 -43.30
CA ASP A 492 -14.29 2.01 -44.33
C ASP A 492 -14.19 1.32 -45.71
N GLY A 493 -13.27 0.37 -45.87
CA GLY A 493 -13.06 -0.42 -47.07
C GLY A 493 -12.03 0.15 -48.04
N ILE A 494 -11.36 1.23 -47.67
CA ILE A 494 -10.21 1.83 -48.34
C ILE A 494 -8.97 1.45 -47.55
N LYS A 495 -7.90 1.05 -48.24
CA LYS A 495 -6.68 0.63 -47.54
C LYS A 495 -5.95 1.84 -46.97
N ASN A 496 -5.31 1.68 -45.82
CA ASN A 496 -4.51 2.71 -45.14
C ASN A 496 -3.51 3.46 -46.06
N VAL A 497 -2.94 2.80 -47.07
CA VAL A 497 -1.98 3.40 -48.01
C VAL A 497 -2.62 4.25 -49.12
N GLU A 498 -3.91 4.06 -49.38
CA GLU A 498 -4.71 4.81 -50.36
C GLU A 498 -5.68 5.79 -49.68
N ASP A 499 -5.84 5.67 -48.38
CA ASP A 499 -6.76 6.42 -47.55
C ASP A 499 -6.12 7.72 -47.02
N ASN A 500 -6.78 8.86 -47.27
CA ASN A 500 -6.37 10.15 -46.75
C ASN A 500 -6.88 10.45 -45.33
N CYS A 501 -7.66 9.54 -44.71
CA CYS A 501 -8.09 9.61 -43.31
C CYS A 501 -8.05 8.25 -42.62
N ARG A 502 -6.84 7.67 -42.52
CA ARG A 502 -6.56 6.32 -41.98
C ARG A 502 -7.35 5.88 -40.72
N LEU A 503 -7.71 6.80 -39.83
CA LEU A 503 -8.37 6.51 -38.55
C LEU A 503 -9.83 7.02 -38.48
N VAL A 504 -10.37 7.58 -39.58
CA VAL A 504 -11.69 8.21 -39.60
C VAL A 504 -12.45 7.85 -40.89
N PRO A 505 -13.53 7.05 -40.79
CA PRO A 505 -14.21 6.49 -41.97
C PRO A 505 -14.71 7.55 -42.96
N ASN A 506 -14.15 7.57 -44.18
CA ASN A 506 -14.47 8.56 -45.21
C ASN A 506 -14.43 7.98 -46.65
N LYS A 507 -15.40 7.11 -46.94
CA LYS A 507 -15.52 6.44 -48.26
C LYS A 507 -15.57 7.36 -49.49
N ASP A 508 -15.84 8.66 -49.31
CA ASP A 508 -15.85 9.64 -50.39
C ASP A 508 -14.47 10.23 -50.70
N GLN A 509 -13.48 10.08 -49.80
CA GLN A 509 -12.11 10.56 -49.90
C GLN A 509 -12.05 12.04 -50.30
N GLN A 510 -13.02 12.82 -49.84
CA GLN A 510 -13.08 14.24 -50.15
C GLN A 510 -11.89 14.95 -49.50
N ASN A 511 -11.20 15.79 -50.25
CA ASN A 511 -10.10 16.63 -49.79
C ASN A 511 -10.16 17.96 -50.55
N SER A 512 -10.53 19.02 -49.84
CA SER A 512 -10.91 20.31 -50.40
C SER A 512 -9.73 21.24 -50.69
N ASP A 513 -8.62 21.10 -49.98
CA ASP A 513 -7.43 21.94 -50.12
C ASP A 513 -6.19 21.21 -50.66
N THR A 514 -6.33 19.91 -50.88
CA THR A 514 -5.38 18.98 -51.53
C THR A 514 -4.10 18.70 -50.74
N ASP A 515 -4.15 18.82 -49.42
CA ASP A 515 -3.06 18.37 -48.56
C ASP A 515 -3.09 16.84 -48.34
N SER A 516 -2.34 16.31 -47.36
CA SER A 516 -2.28 14.87 -47.10
C SER A 516 -3.51 14.30 -46.41
N TYR A 517 -4.37 15.13 -45.82
CA TYR A 517 -5.51 14.74 -44.99
C TYR A 517 -6.83 14.98 -45.73
N GLY A 518 -7.81 14.10 -45.53
CA GLY A 518 -9.16 14.28 -46.07
C GLY A 518 -10.02 15.19 -45.19
N ASP A 519 -11.07 15.79 -45.77
CA ASP A 519 -12.00 16.71 -45.07
C ASP A 519 -12.63 16.10 -43.80
N ALA A 520 -12.65 14.76 -43.68
CA ALA A 520 -13.23 14.05 -42.54
C ALA A 520 -12.34 14.03 -41.29
N CYS A 521 -11.02 14.07 -41.47
CA CYS A 521 -10.02 14.02 -40.42
C CYS A 521 -9.14 15.27 -40.36
N ASP A 522 -9.29 16.17 -41.33
CA ASP A 522 -8.57 17.43 -41.38
C ASP A 522 -9.18 18.45 -40.40
N ASN A 523 -8.38 18.91 -39.43
CA ASN A 523 -8.78 19.93 -38.46
C ASN A 523 -8.80 21.36 -39.07
N CYS A 524 -8.33 21.55 -40.30
CA CYS A 524 -8.48 22.77 -41.10
C CYS A 524 -8.88 22.49 -42.57
N PRO A 525 -10.11 22.00 -42.85
CA PRO A 525 -10.56 21.46 -44.16
C PRO A 525 -10.45 22.33 -45.42
N ASN A 526 -10.02 23.59 -45.32
CA ASN A 526 -9.93 24.52 -46.45
C ASN A 526 -8.56 25.20 -46.55
N VAL A 527 -7.63 24.86 -45.66
CA VAL A 527 -6.31 25.50 -45.59
C VAL A 527 -5.27 24.42 -45.33
N PRO A 528 -4.37 24.14 -46.30
CA PRO A 528 -3.43 23.02 -46.20
C PRO A 528 -2.58 23.09 -44.93
N ASN A 529 -2.60 22.03 -44.13
CA ASN A 529 -1.85 21.88 -42.90
C ASN A 529 -1.47 20.41 -42.66
N GLY A 530 -0.46 19.95 -43.41
CA GLY A 530 0.02 18.56 -43.37
C GLY A 530 0.65 18.11 -42.04
N ASP A 531 0.79 18.99 -41.05
CA ASP A 531 1.22 18.70 -39.68
C ASP A 531 0.03 18.48 -38.71
N GLN A 532 -1.17 18.94 -39.07
CA GLN A 532 -2.40 18.83 -38.27
C GLN A 532 -2.23 19.34 -36.83
N LEU A 533 -1.33 20.31 -36.60
CA LEU A 533 -1.05 20.84 -35.27
C LEU A 533 -2.29 21.55 -34.69
N ASP A 534 -2.63 21.22 -33.45
CA ASP A 534 -3.77 21.75 -32.69
C ASP A 534 -3.32 21.96 -31.23
N THR A 535 -2.85 23.18 -30.94
CA THR A 535 -2.16 23.53 -29.68
C THR A 535 -3.07 23.42 -28.45
N ASP A 536 -4.33 23.82 -28.54
CA ASP A 536 -5.30 23.75 -27.43
C ASP A 536 -6.18 22.48 -27.47
N SER A 537 -5.98 21.62 -28.48
CA SER A 537 -6.72 20.37 -28.69
C SER A 537 -8.23 20.57 -28.75
N ASN A 538 -8.70 21.71 -29.27
CA ASN A 538 -10.12 22.01 -29.40
C ASN A 538 -10.77 21.35 -30.65
N GLY A 539 -9.96 20.70 -31.49
CA GLY A 539 -10.37 20.04 -32.73
C GLY A 539 -10.27 20.93 -33.97
N LYS A 540 -9.63 22.10 -33.86
CA LYS A 540 -9.42 23.05 -34.95
C LYS A 540 -7.93 23.37 -35.03
N GLY A 541 -7.33 23.15 -36.19
CA GLY A 541 -5.89 23.29 -36.33
C GLY A 541 -5.41 24.75 -36.21
N ASP A 542 -4.16 24.90 -35.78
CA ASP A 542 -3.52 26.20 -35.51
C ASP A 542 -3.61 27.17 -36.70
N ILE A 543 -3.49 26.64 -37.92
CA ILE A 543 -3.48 27.43 -39.16
C ILE A 543 -4.82 28.12 -39.44
N CYS A 544 -5.92 27.52 -39.00
CA CYS A 544 -7.26 28.09 -39.17
C CYS A 544 -7.87 28.59 -37.86
N ASP A 545 -7.20 28.42 -36.71
CA ASP A 545 -7.60 29.01 -35.45
C ASP A 545 -7.19 30.48 -35.27
N ASN A 546 -8.06 31.25 -34.62
CA ASN A 546 -7.83 32.66 -34.32
C ASN A 546 -7.33 32.88 -32.89
N ASP A 547 -7.29 31.82 -32.09
CA ASP A 547 -6.92 31.73 -30.67
C ASP A 547 -6.42 30.29 -30.48
N ILE A 548 -5.14 30.05 -30.79
CA ILE A 548 -4.58 28.69 -30.94
C ILE A 548 -4.27 28.02 -29.60
N ASP A 549 -4.12 28.79 -28.52
CA ASP A 549 -3.86 28.27 -27.18
C ASP A 549 -5.11 28.29 -26.27
N GLY A 550 -6.21 28.88 -26.74
CA GLY A 550 -7.52 28.81 -26.11
C GLY A 550 -7.62 29.64 -24.83
N ASP A 551 -6.74 30.62 -24.64
CA ASP A 551 -6.67 31.45 -23.43
C ASP A 551 -7.73 32.59 -23.43
N GLY A 552 -8.39 32.78 -24.57
CA GLY A 552 -9.45 33.76 -24.81
C GLY A 552 -8.98 35.05 -25.49
N ILE A 553 -7.72 35.11 -25.89
CA ILE A 553 -7.07 36.27 -26.52
C ILE A 553 -6.75 35.91 -27.98
N PRO A 554 -7.24 36.68 -28.97
CA PRO A 554 -6.96 36.35 -30.35
C PRO A 554 -5.46 36.44 -30.67
N ASN A 555 -4.91 35.51 -31.46
CA ASN A 555 -3.49 35.39 -31.83
C ASN A 555 -2.78 36.71 -32.19
N VAL A 556 -3.51 37.65 -32.79
CA VAL A 556 -2.97 38.95 -33.24
C VAL A 556 -2.82 40.00 -32.12
N LEU A 557 -3.47 39.77 -30.98
CA LEU A 557 -3.42 40.59 -29.78
C LEU A 557 -2.66 39.91 -28.64
N ASP A 558 -2.35 38.64 -28.82
CA ASP A 558 -1.69 37.79 -27.85
C ASP A 558 -0.16 37.96 -27.91
N ASN A 559 0.47 38.20 -26.76
CA ASN A 559 1.92 38.25 -26.62
C ASN A 559 2.57 36.87 -26.41
N CYS A 560 1.79 35.80 -26.20
CA CYS A 560 2.21 34.41 -26.22
C CYS A 560 1.22 33.52 -26.98
N PRO A 561 1.11 33.65 -28.32
CA PRO A 561 0.07 32.97 -29.07
C PRO A 561 -0.04 31.46 -28.88
N LYS A 562 1.02 30.76 -28.44
CA LYS A 562 1.06 29.30 -28.30
C LYS A 562 0.97 28.80 -26.85
N ILE A 563 0.99 29.70 -25.85
CA ILE A 563 1.09 29.31 -24.44
C ILE A 563 0.03 30.08 -23.65
N PRO A 564 -0.97 29.39 -23.06
CA PRO A 564 -2.09 30.06 -22.43
C PRO A 564 -1.66 31.02 -21.32
N ASN A 565 -1.81 32.31 -21.57
CA ASN A 565 -1.46 33.35 -20.61
C ASN A 565 -2.53 34.46 -20.54
N PRO A 566 -3.71 34.17 -19.97
CA PRO A 566 -4.86 35.11 -19.97
C PRO A 566 -4.58 36.48 -19.34
N MET A 567 -3.51 36.60 -18.56
CA MET A 567 -3.07 37.83 -17.89
C MET A 567 -2.17 38.71 -18.76
N GLN A 568 -1.62 38.21 -19.87
CA GLN A 568 -0.73 38.92 -20.81
C GLN A 568 0.35 39.74 -20.09
N THR A 569 0.99 39.10 -19.09
CA THR A 569 2.05 39.76 -18.34
C THR A 569 3.29 39.81 -19.22
N ASP A 570 3.93 40.97 -19.25
CA ASP A 570 5.13 41.28 -20.03
C ASP A 570 5.94 42.27 -19.19
N ARG A 571 6.91 41.74 -18.44
CA ARG A 571 7.66 42.48 -17.41
C ARG A 571 8.72 43.41 -17.98
N ASP A 572 9.36 43.03 -19.08
CA ASP A 572 10.46 43.75 -19.69
C ASP A 572 10.04 44.60 -20.92
N ALA A 573 8.77 44.49 -21.31
CA ALA A 573 8.09 45.23 -22.37
C ALA A 573 8.74 45.04 -23.75
N ASP A 574 9.20 43.82 -24.05
CA ASP A 574 9.79 43.46 -25.33
C ASP A 574 8.74 43.04 -26.39
N GLY A 575 7.51 42.75 -25.94
CA GLY A 575 6.38 42.34 -26.77
C GLY A 575 6.11 40.83 -26.77
N VAL A 576 6.91 40.04 -26.06
CA VAL A 576 6.74 38.63 -25.74
C VAL A 576 6.24 38.54 -24.30
N GLY A 577 5.29 37.66 -24.02
CA GLY A 577 4.76 37.53 -22.64
C GLY A 577 5.63 36.65 -21.76
N ASP A 578 5.66 36.92 -20.45
CA ASP A 578 6.46 36.17 -19.47
C ASP A 578 6.28 34.63 -19.53
N ALA A 579 5.12 34.16 -20.00
CA ALA A 579 4.79 32.73 -20.07
C ALA A 579 5.53 31.99 -21.21
N CYS A 580 5.92 32.71 -22.26
CA CYS A 580 6.61 32.18 -23.44
C CYS A 580 7.92 32.89 -23.73
N ASP A 581 8.31 33.83 -22.88
CA ASP A 581 9.55 34.55 -22.95
C ASP A 581 10.69 33.71 -22.36
N SER A 582 11.72 33.48 -23.17
CA SER A 582 12.91 32.72 -22.81
C SER A 582 13.82 33.54 -21.87
N CYS A 583 13.65 34.87 -21.84
CA CYS A 583 14.35 35.82 -20.98
C CYS A 583 13.40 36.85 -20.32
N PRO A 584 12.48 36.45 -19.41
CA PRO A 584 11.39 37.30 -18.85
C PRO A 584 11.78 38.62 -18.15
N GLU A 585 13.07 38.86 -17.93
CA GLU A 585 13.59 40.05 -17.26
C GLU A 585 14.45 40.93 -18.19
N VAL A 586 14.70 40.52 -19.44
CA VAL A 586 15.66 41.17 -20.33
C VAL A 586 15.16 41.24 -21.77
N ASN A 587 14.85 42.46 -22.22
CA ASN A 587 14.25 42.73 -23.53
C ASN A 587 14.97 42.05 -24.72
N ASP A 588 14.35 41.01 -25.28
CA ASP A 588 14.84 40.23 -26.42
C ASP A 588 13.72 39.80 -27.39
N PRO A 589 13.16 40.74 -28.19
CA PRO A 589 11.97 40.48 -29.03
C PRO A 589 12.13 39.42 -30.13
N LEU A 590 13.34 38.89 -30.33
CA LEU A 590 13.65 37.88 -31.33
C LEU A 590 13.65 36.46 -30.77
N GLN A 591 13.71 36.29 -29.44
CA GLN A 591 13.65 34.98 -28.75
C GLN A 591 14.58 33.95 -29.40
N SER A 592 15.82 34.35 -29.70
CA SER A 592 16.80 33.45 -30.30
C SER A 592 17.40 32.55 -29.22
N ASP A 593 17.39 31.25 -29.48
CA ASP A 593 17.95 30.20 -28.64
C ASP A 593 18.78 29.29 -29.54
N MET A 594 20.10 29.48 -29.53
CA MET A 594 21.02 28.81 -30.46
C MET A 594 21.33 27.36 -30.07
N ASP A 595 21.37 27.05 -28.78
CA ASP A 595 21.70 25.74 -28.22
C ASP A 595 20.49 24.96 -27.71
N ASN A 596 19.27 25.48 -27.88
CA ASN A 596 17.99 24.80 -27.64
C ASN A 596 17.83 24.30 -26.20
N ASP A 597 18.25 25.09 -25.22
CA ASP A 597 18.17 24.81 -23.79
C ASP A 597 16.97 25.50 -23.11
N LEU A 598 16.15 26.24 -23.86
CA LEU A 598 15.00 27.04 -23.40
C LEU A 598 15.38 28.35 -22.67
N VAL A 599 16.65 28.77 -22.77
CA VAL A 599 17.15 30.05 -22.29
C VAL A 599 17.59 30.89 -23.49
N GLY A 600 17.04 32.11 -23.63
CA GLY A 600 17.36 32.95 -24.78
C GLY A 600 18.81 33.44 -24.76
N ASP A 601 19.44 33.61 -25.93
CA ASP A 601 20.86 33.99 -26.11
C ASP A 601 21.26 35.26 -25.34
N VAL A 602 20.30 36.14 -25.07
CA VAL A 602 20.54 37.43 -24.39
C VAL A 602 20.76 37.26 -22.89
N CYS A 603 20.05 36.30 -22.27
CA CYS A 603 20.16 35.98 -20.85
C CYS A 603 20.92 34.67 -20.57
N ASP A 604 21.22 33.91 -21.61
CA ASP A 604 22.09 32.74 -21.53
C ASP A 604 23.53 33.15 -21.21
N THR A 605 24.01 32.63 -20.08
CA THR A 605 25.38 32.84 -19.61
C THR A 605 26.26 31.63 -19.82
N ASN A 606 25.68 30.47 -20.13
CA ASN A 606 26.35 29.19 -20.30
C ASN A 606 27.26 28.83 -19.09
N LYS A 607 26.93 29.39 -17.91
CA LYS A 607 27.64 29.18 -16.65
C LYS A 607 26.77 28.32 -15.77
N ASP A 608 27.20 27.08 -15.66
CA ASP A 608 26.63 26.04 -14.84
C ASP A 608 27.80 25.47 -14.03
N MET A 609 27.87 25.82 -12.74
CA MET A 609 28.99 25.48 -11.87
C MET A 609 29.01 24.02 -11.46
N ASP A 610 27.84 23.40 -11.28
CA ASP A 610 27.72 22.06 -10.76
C ASP A 610 27.49 20.99 -11.85
N GLY A 611 27.13 21.42 -13.06
CA GLY A 611 27.04 20.66 -14.29
C GLY A 611 25.70 19.99 -14.53
N ASP A 612 24.63 20.44 -13.90
CA ASP A 612 23.30 19.81 -13.94
C ASP A 612 22.44 20.23 -15.15
N GLY A 613 22.82 21.28 -15.87
CA GLY A 613 22.15 21.78 -17.06
C GLY A 613 21.35 23.06 -16.85
N TYR A 614 21.23 23.55 -15.62
CA TYR A 614 20.66 24.85 -15.30
C TYR A 614 21.77 25.86 -15.06
N GLN A 615 21.64 27.06 -15.63
CA GLN A 615 22.63 28.10 -15.40
C GLN A 615 22.52 28.66 -13.98
N ASP A 616 23.64 29.07 -13.38
CA ASP A 616 23.77 29.56 -11.99
C ASP A 616 22.75 30.65 -11.59
N THR A 617 22.19 31.38 -12.57
CA THR A 617 21.24 32.48 -12.33
C THR A 617 19.77 32.05 -12.32
N ARG A 618 19.47 30.84 -12.80
CA ARG A 618 18.14 30.23 -12.86
C ARG A 618 18.03 28.97 -12.01
N ASP A 619 19.16 28.47 -11.53
CA ASP A 619 19.26 27.30 -10.67
C ASP A 619 18.88 27.64 -9.22
N ASN A 620 17.94 26.89 -8.64
CA ASN A 620 17.53 27.01 -7.24
C ASN A 620 18.54 26.36 -6.26
N CYS A 621 19.51 25.57 -6.76
CA CYS A 621 20.64 25.02 -6.01
C CYS A 621 22.00 25.12 -6.74
N PRO A 622 22.56 26.33 -6.98
CA PRO A 622 23.75 26.55 -7.84
C PRO A 622 25.05 25.78 -7.53
N GLU A 623 25.14 25.10 -6.38
CA GLU A 623 26.32 24.34 -5.94
C GLU A 623 26.07 22.81 -5.91
N VAL A 624 24.82 22.35 -6.04
CA VAL A 624 24.39 20.97 -5.82
C VAL A 624 23.54 20.50 -6.99
N PRO A 625 24.01 19.51 -7.79
CA PRO A 625 23.32 19.13 -9.03
C PRO A 625 21.90 18.65 -8.78
N ASN A 626 20.92 19.34 -9.35
CA ASN A 626 19.50 19.04 -9.20
C ASN A 626 18.72 19.41 -10.47
N SER A 627 19.03 18.75 -11.59
CA SER A 627 18.36 18.94 -12.89
C SER A 627 16.83 18.88 -12.85
N SER A 628 16.20 18.24 -11.86
CA SER A 628 14.74 18.25 -11.70
C SER A 628 14.18 19.56 -11.14
N GLN A 629 15.02 20.40 -10.52
CA GLN A 629 14.69 21.70 -9.92
C GLN A 629 13.46 21.65 -9.00
N LEU A 630 13.29 20.54 -8.26
CA LEU A 630 12.19 20.38 -7.31
C LEU A 630 12.31 21.41 -6.19
N ASP A 631 11.18 22.01 -5.83
CA ASP A 631 11.00 23.02 -4.77
C ASP A 631 9.60 22.78 -4.17
N SER A 632 9.53 21.84 -3.23
CA SER A 632 8.28 21.25 -2.74
C SER A 632 7.41 22.24 -1.97
N ASP A 633 8.02 23.21 -1.27
CA ASP A 633 7.30 24.25 -0.53
C ASP A 633 7.21 25.61 -1.25
N ASN A 634 7.87 25.74 -2.40
CA ASN A 634 7.90 26.91 -3.27
C ASN A 634 8.51 28.17 -2.61
N ASP A 635 9.53 28.01 -1.77
CA ASP A 635 10.25 29.11 -1.15
C ASP A 635 11.40 29.68 -2.00
N GLY A 636 11.75 28.99 -3.09
CA GLY A 636 12.79 29.34 -4.05
C GLY A 636 14.16 28.71 -3.77
N ILE A 637 14.27 27.84 -2.76
CA ILE A 637 15.40 26.95 -2.51
C ILE A 637 15.01 25.55 -2.99
N GLY A 638 15.89 24.85 -3.71
CA GLY A 638 15.55 23.51 -4.20
C GLY A 638 15.74 22.42 -3.14
N ASP A 639 14.94 21.36 -3.21
CA ASP A 639 14.90 20.25 -2.23
C ASP A 639 16.30 19.62 -1.97
N GLU A 640 17.17 19.55 -2.98
CA GLU A 640 18.51 18.95 -2.82
C GLU A 640 19.48 19.81 -1.99
N CYS A 641 19.18 21.11 -1.82
CA CYS A 641 19.97 22.05 -1.03
C CYS A 641 19.17 22.75 0.09
N ASP A 642 17.91 22.37 0.29
CA ASP A 642 17.11 22.71 1.47
C ASP A 642 17.39 21.74 2.63
N ASP A 643 17.21 22.21 3.85
CA ASP A 643 17.24 21.40 5.07
C ASP A 643 15.80 21.04 5.57
N ASP A 644 14.74 21.65 5.02
CA ASP A 644 13.31 21.53 5.42
C ASP A 644 12.37 21.66 4.19
N ASP A 645 12.35 20.62 3.33
CA ASP A 645 11.65 20.59 2.01
C ASP A 645 10.15 20.98 2.01
N ASP A 646 9.45 20.86 3.14
CA ASP A 646 8.02 21.16 3.27
C ASP A 646 7.70 22.33 4.22
N ASN A 647 8.74 22.99 4.73
CA ASN A 647 8.70 24.16 5.61
C ASN A 647 7.77 23.97 6.84
N ASP A 648 7.66 22.74 7.36
CA ASP A 648 6.82 22.42 8.51
C ASP A 648 7.49 22.70 9.87
N GLY A 649 8.81 22.93 9.84
CA GLY A 649 9.69 23.22 10.97
C GLY A 649 10.43 22.00 11.55
N ILE A 650 10.35 20.83 10.89
CA ILE A 650 11.10 19.61 11.19
C ILE A 650 12.12 19.38 10.06
N PRO A 651 13.43 19.49 10.32
CA PRO A 651 14.42 19.29 9.26
C PRO A 651 14.46 17.84 8.76
N ASP A 652 14.77 17.65 7.48
CA ASP A 652 14.68 16.36 6.79
C ASP A 652 15.58 15.29 7.41
N ILE A 653 16.81 15.68 7.74
CA ILE A 653 17.85 14.77 8.22
C ILE A 653 18.30 15.12 9.64
N LEU A 654 18.32 16.42 9.98
CA LEU A 654 18.94 16.91 11.21
C LEU A 654 17.94 16.97 12.40
N PRO A 655 18.38 16.74 13.65
CA PRO A 655 17.50 16.87 14.82
C PRO A 655 16.92 18.30 14.96
N PRO A 656 15.61 18.48 15.22
CA PRO A 656 14.65 17.53 15.80
C PRO A 656 14.10 16.41 14.89
N GLY A 657 14.41 16.42 13.59
CA GLY A 657 14.13 15.33 12.66
C GLY A 657 14.90 14.03 12.92
N PRO A 658 14.90 13.08 11.98
CA PRO A 658 14.47 13.22 10.58
C PRO A 658 12.95 13.35 10.41
N ASP A 659 12.54 14.05 9.37
CA ASP A 659 11.13 14.14 8.96
C ASP A 659 10.65 12.78 8.42
N ASN A 660 9.48 12.32 8.89
CA ASN A 660 8.84 11.10 8.40
C ASN A 660 7.92 11.31 7.20
N CYS A 661 7.64 12.55 6.79
CA CYS A 661 6.97 12.95 5.55
C CYS A 661 7.65 14.18 4.92
N ARG A 662 8.88 13.99 4.43
CA ARG A 662 9.75 15.04 3.86
C ARG A 662 9.04 16.09 2.98
N LEU A 663 8.11 15.67 2.12
CA LEU A 663 7.48 16.55 1.12
C LEU A 663 6.07 17.02 1.51
N VAL A 664 5.56 16.61 2.68
CA VAL A 664 4.15 16.80 3.05
C VAL A 664 4.04 17.34 4.48
N PRO A 665 3.68 18.64 4.64
CA PRO A 665 3.81 19.36 5.91
C PRO A 665 3.08 18.68 7.08
N ASN A 666 3.80 18.08 8.02
CA ASN A 666 3.22 17.31 9.11
C ASN A 666 3.86 17.55 10.51
N PRO A 667 3.78 18.77 11.10
CA PRO A 667 4.61 19.17 12.27
C PRO A 667 4.46 18.33 13.55
N SER A 668 3.45 17.45 13.59
CA SER A 668 3.22 16.49 14.66
C SER A 668 3.96 15.17 14.53
N GLN A 669 4.59 14.89 13.38
CA GLN A 669 5.36 13.69 13.07
C GLN A 669 4.62 12.41 13.47
N LYS A 670 3.31 12.37 13.14
CA LYS A 670 2.42 11.30 13.59
C LYS A 670 2.61 10.06 12.73
N ASP A 671 3.24 9.05 13.31
CA ASP A 671 3.41 7.70 12.75
C ASP A 671 2.76 6.68 13.71
N THR A 672 1.61 6.12 13.31
CA THR A 672 0.81 5.21 14.15
C THR A 672 1.38 3.79 14.18
N ASP A 673 2.06 3.34 13.12
CA ASP A 673 2.56 1.97 13.00
C ASP A 673 4.07 1.83 13.23
N ALA A 674 4.77 2.97 13.42
CA ALA A 674 6.19 3.11 13.69
C ALA A 674 7.08 2.54 12.58
N ASN A 675 6.65 2.63 11.32
CA ASN A 675 7.38 2.12 10.17
C ASN A 675 8.46 3.11 9.66
N GLY A 676 8.47 4.35 10.16
CA GLY A 676 9.40 5.41 9.80
C GLY A 676 8.89 6.37 8.71
N VAL A 677 7.71 6.12 8.17
CA VAL A 677 6.94 6.99 7.27
C VAL A 677 5.74 7.54 8.04
N GLY A 678 5.42 8.81 7.88
CA GLY A 678 4.31 9.43 8.61
C GLY A 678 2.94 9.02 8.05
N ASP A 679 1.93 9.00 8.91
CA ASP A 679 0.56 8.60 8.54
C ASP A 679 -0.03 9.41 7.38
N MET A 680 0.50 10.61 7.12
CA MET A 680 -0.02 11.53 6.10
C MET A 680 0.46 11.20 4.68
N CYS A 681 1.69 10.73 4.56
CA CYS A 681 2.37 10.43 3.29
C CYS A 681 2.58 8.91 3.09
N GLU A 682 1.89 8.09 3.90
CA GLU A 682 2.06 6.63 3.96
C GLU A 682 1.88 5.89 2.63
N THR A 683 1.06 6.39 1.70
CA THR A 683 0.77 5.71 0.43
C THR A 683 1.03 6.53 -0.82
N ASP A 684 1.41 7.78 -0.62
CA ASP A 684 1.48 8.87 -1.58
C ASP A 684 2.44 9.88 -0.95
N PHE A 685 3.73 9.73 -1.26
CA PHE A 685 4.80 10.39 -0.53
C PHE A 685 4.96 11.88 -0.89
N ASP A 686 4.65 12.27 -2.11
CA ASP A 686 4.68 13.66 -2.61
C ASP A 686 3.28 14.31 -2.70
N ASN A 687 2.22 13.56 -2.35
CA ASN A 687 0.84 14.05 -2.26
C ASN A 687 0.27 14.55 -3.61
N ASP A 688 0.68 13.90 -4.70
CA ASP A 688 0.24 14.15 -6.08
C ASP A 688 -1.10 13.45 -6.44
N LYS A 689 -1.61 12.60 -5.53
CA LYS A 689 -2.81 11.74 -5.63
C LYS A 689 -2.61 10.43 -6.40
N VAL A 690 -1.39 10.13 -6.80
CA VAL A 690 -0.96 8.85 -7.34
C VAL A 690 -0.26 8.08 -6.22
N THR A 691 -0.50 6.77 -6.18
CA THR A 691 0.13 5.96 -5.14
C THR A 691 1.55 5.60 -5.55
N ASP A 692 2.51 5.58 -4.61
CA ASP A 692 3.93 5.29 -4.86
C ASP A 692 4.21 4.06 -5.74
N LEU A 693 3.33 3.04 -5.70
CA LEU A 693 3.49 1.81 -6.49
C LEU A 693 3.26 2.04 -7.99
N LEU A 694 2.34 2.94 -8.33
CA LEU A 694 1.93 3.28 -9.69
C LEU A 694 2.63 4.53 -10.20
N ASP A 695 3.19 5.32 -9.29
CA ASP A 695 3.91 6.52 -9.60
C ASP A 695 5.30 6.21 -10.18
N ALA A 696 5.64 6.94 -11.24
CA ALA A 696 6.97 6.90 -11.84
C ALA A 696 8.02 7.59 -10.95
N CYS A 697 7.63 8.64 -10.23
CA CYS A 697 8.51 9.45 -9.41
C CYS A 697 7.86 9.78 -8.06
N PRO A 698 7.83 8.84 -7.10
CA PRO A 698 7.18 9.03 -5.78
C PRO A 698 7.77 10.12 -4.87
N GLU A 699 8.72 10.90 -5.34
CA GLU A 699 9.31 12.03 -4.61
C GLU A 699 9.19 13.33 -5.43
N SER A 700 8.26 13.39 -6.38
CA SER A 700 8.09 14.51 -7.29
C SER A 700 6.62 14.69 -7.64
N ALA A 701 5.99 15.68 -7.00
CA ALA A 701 4.56 15.93 -7.17
C ALA A 701 4.16 16.35 -8.60
N GLU A 702 5.13 16.70 -9.44
CA GLU A 702 4.91 17.10 -10.83
C GLU A 702 4.91 15.91 -11.81
N VAL A 703 5.58 14.80 -11.47
CA VAL A 703 5.88 13.70 -12.40
C VAL A 703 5.21 12.39 -11.98
N THR A 704 3.93 12.26 -12.33
CA THR A 704 3.11 11.12 -11.89
C THR A 704 3.26 9.82 -12.72
N MET A 705 3.58 9.95 -14.02
CA MET A 705 3.66 8.83 -14.97
C MET A 705 4.60 9.15 -16.13
N THR A 706 4.95 8.14 -16.91
CA THR A 706 5.68 8.34 -18.17
C THR A 706 4.79 9.01 -19.22
N ASP A 707 5.20 10.20 -19.68
CA ASP A 707 4.44 10.96 -20.67
C ASP A 707 5.38 11.77 -21.59
N PHE A 708 5.43 11.40 -22.87
CA PHE A 708 6.13 12.13 -23.92
C PHE A 708 5.17 12.85 -24.90
N ARG A 709 3.92 13.13 -24.53
CA ARG A 709 3.00 13.90 -25.40
C ARG A 709 3.47 15.32 -25.64
N ALA A 710 4.02 15.96 -24.60
CA ALA A 710 4.71 17.23 -24.73
C ALA A 710 6.21 16.98 -24.87
N PHE A 711 6.76 17.33 -26.01
CA PHE A 711 8.18 17.16 -26.29
C PHE A 711 8.72 18.32 -27.14
N GLN A 712 10.00 18.63 -26.95
CA GLN A 712 10.77 19.53 -27.79
C GLN A 712 11.35 18.74 -28.96
N THR A 713 11.14 19.21 -30.19
CA THR A 713 11.83 18.69 -31.37
C THR A 713 13.13 19.46 -31.57
N VAL A 714 14.27 18.78 -31.58
CA VAL A 714 15.59 19.39 -31.77
C VAL A 714 16.20 18.87 -33.06
N ILE A 715 16.56 19.80 -33.96
CA ILE A 715 17.17 19.49 -35.25
C ILE A 715 18.69 19.67 -35.13
N LEU A 716 19.45 18.61 -35.39
CA LEU A 716 20.91 18.59 -35.18
C LEU A 716 21.73 18.98 -36.43
N ASP A 717 21.08 19.17 -37.59
CA ASP A 717 21.70 19.70 -38.81
C ASP A 717 20.77 20.68 -39.56
N PRO A 718 20.53 21.88 -39.02
CA PRO A 718 19.61 22.85 -39.64
C PRO A 718 20.10 23.38 -41.01
N GLU A 719 21.40 23.26 -41.33
CA GLU A 719 22.01 23.78 -42.56
C GLU A 719 22.06 22.75 -43.73
N GLY A 720 21.51 21.53 -43.56
CA GLY A 720 21.62 20.43 -44.52
C GLY A 720 20.90 20.64 -45.86
N ASP A 721 21.45 20.09 -46.96
CA ASP A 721 20.84 20.12 -48.30
C ASP A 721 19.64 19.15 -48.45
N ALA A 722 19.43 18.23 -47.50
CA ALA A 722 18.43 17.17 -47.56
C ALA A 722 17.12 17.49 -46.80
N GLN A 723 17.10 18.53 -45.97
CA GLN A 723 16.00 19.10 -45.17
C GLN A 723 14.66 18.36 -45.25
N ILE A 724 14.63 17.18 -44.64
CA ILE A 724 13.41 16.49 -44.26
C ILE A 724 13.47 16.36 -42.74
N ASP A 725 12.61 17.09 -42.06
CA ASP A 725 12.50 17.04 -40.61
C ASP A 725 11.85 15.72 -40.17
N PRO A 726 12.19 15.20 -38.98
CA PRO A 726 11.53 14.02 -38.45
C PRO A 726 10.05 14.30 -38.18
N ASN A 727 9.20 13.35 -38.56
CA ASN A 727 7.78 13.37 -38.22
C ASN A 727 7.54 12.40 -37.04
N TRP A 728 7.16 12.95 -35.89
CA TRP A 728 6.94 12.22 -34.64
C TRP A 728 5.44 12.06 -34.38
N VAL A 729 5.00 10.81 -34.21
CA VAL A 729 3.63 10.47 -33.84
C VAL A 729 3.66 9.86 -32.44
N VAL A 730 2.87 10.42 -31.52
CA VAL A 730 2.81 9.95 -30.13
C VAL A 730 1.53 9.15 -29.90
N LEU A 731 1.69 7.92 -29.42
CA LEU A 731 0.63 6.94 -29.12
C LEU A 731 0.67 6.55 -27.65
N ASN A 732 -0.25 5.70 -27.20
CA ASN A 732 -0.30 5.19 -25.83
C ASN A 732 -0.16 6.30 -24.75
N LYS A 733 -0.79 7.46 -25.00
CA LYS A 733 -0.74 8.64 -24.12
C LYS A 733 0.68 9.09 -23.75
N GLY A 734 1.63 8.99 -24.67
CA GLY A 734 3.02 9.43 -24.42
C GLY A 734 3.98 8.30 -24.05
N MET A 735 3.54 7.05 -24.00
CA MET A 735 4.42 5.89 -23.76
C MET A 735 4.86 5.19 -25.05
N GLU A 736 4.46 5.70 -26.21
CA GLU A 736 4.88 5.19 -27.50
C GLU A 736 5.11 6.34 -28.49
N ILE A 737 6.22 6.28 -29.22
CA ILE A 737 6.58 7.26 -30.23
C ILE A 737 6.90 6.50 -31.52
N VAL A 738 6.38 6.98 -32.65
CA VAL A 738 6.67 6.44 -33.97
C VAL A 738 7.25 7.55 -34.84
N GLN A 739 8.34 7.26 -35.54
CA GLN A 739 8.93 8.16 -36.52
C GLN A 739 8.77 7.55 -37.91
N THR A 740 8.26 8.34 -38.86
CA THR A 740 7.79 7.83 -40.17
C THR A 740 8.64 8.23 -41.37
N MET A 741 9.58 9.16 -41.21
CA MET A 741 10.31 9.77 -42.33
C MET A 741 11.78 9.36 -42.35
N ASN A 742 12.40 9.19 -43.51
CA ASN A 742 13.86 9.19 -43.58
C ASN A 742 14.34 10.65 -43.47
N SER A 743 14.71 11.05 -42.24
CA SER A 743 14.95 12.45 -41.88
C SER A 743 16.41 12.76 -41.54
N ASP A 744 16.70 14.05 -41.48
CA ASP A 744 17.91 14.60 -40.85
C ASP A 744 18.01 14.17 -39.37
N PRO A 745 19.21 14.24 -38.76
CA PRO A 745 19.38 13.85 -37.35
C PRO A 745 18.53 14.74 -36.45
N GLY A 746 17.66 14.11 -35.67
CA GLY A 746 16.71 14.81 -34.83
C GLY A 746 16.43 14.09 -33.52
N LEU A 747 15.97 14.87 -32.56
CA LEU A 747 15.58 14.44 -31.22
C LEU A 747 14.12 14.81 -30.97
N ALA A 748 13.40 13.93 -30.28
CA ALA A 748 12.19 14.29 -29.56
C ALA A 748 12.48 14.15 -28.07
N VAL A 749 12.53 15.28 -27.36
CA VAL A 749 12.99 15.38 -25.96
C VAL A 749 11.81 15.75 -25.06
N GLY A 750 11.48 14.92 -24.09
CA GLY A 750 10.47 15.26 -23.09
C GLY A 750 10.91 16.45 -22.23
N TYR A 751 9.97 17.21 -21.70
CA TYR A 751 10.30 18.39 -20.88
C TYR A 751 10.76 18.05 -19.46
N THR A 752 10.33 16.92 -18.92
CA THR A 752 10.70 16.47 -17.57
C THR A 752 12.20 16.17 -17.49
N ALA A 753 12.88 16.78 -16.52
CA ALA A 753 14.29 16.56 -16.25
C ALA A 753 14.47 15.68 -15.00
N PHE A 754 15.59 14.96 -14.94
CA PHE A 754 15.86 13.96 -13.91
C PHE A 754 17.26 14.08 -13.35
N ASN A 755 17.39 13.86 -12.04
CA ASN A 755 18.66 13.62 -11.36
C ASN A 755 19.06 12.15 -11.61
N GLY A 756 18.57 11.21 -10.81
CA GLY A 756 18.72 9.77 -11.05
C GLY A 756 17.52 9.17 -11.80
N VAL A 757 17.79 8.39 -12.86
CA VAL A 757 16.72 7.80 -13.66
C VAL A 757 17.02 6.38 -14.12
N ASP A 758 16.00 5.53 -14.06
CA ASP A 758 15.94 4.27 -14.78
C ASP A 758 15.00 4.45 -15.97
N PHE A 759 15.52 4.31 -17.18
CA PHE A 759 14.78 4.52 -18.42
C PHE A 759 14.80 3.26 -19.29
N GLU A 760 13.63 2.80 -19.70
CA GLU A 760 13.44 1.59 -20.49
C GLU A 760 12.41 1.80 -21.59
N GLY A 761 12.47 0.95 -22.60
CA GLY A 761 11.57 0.97 -23.74
C GLY A 761 11.94 -0.10 -24.75
N THR A 762 11.12 -0.22 -25.78
CA THR A 762 11.28 -1.21 -26.86
C THR A 762 11.54 -0.50 -28.18
N ILE A 763 12.69 -0.79 -28.82
CA ILE A 763 12.99 -0.33 -30.20
C ILE A 763 12.54 -1.41 -31.16
N HIS A 764 11.77 -1.01 -32.17
CA HIS A 764 11.40 -1.85 -33.30
C HIS A 764 11.43 -1.05 -34.60
N VAL A 765 12.17 -1.52 -35.59
CA VAL A 765 12.20 -0.92 -36.93
C VAL A 765 11.25 -1.71 -37.83
N ASN A 766 10.08 -1.13 -38.13
CA ASN A 766 8.98 -1.81 -38.84
C ASN A 766 9.15 -1.78 -40.38
N THR A 767 10.38 -1.78 -40.86
CA THR A 767 10.68 -1.81 -42.29
C THR A 767 11.92 -2.66 -42.56
N ALA A 768 12.09 -3.02 -43.83
CA ALA A 768 13.32 -3.60 -44.37
C ALA A 768 14.05 -2.62 -45.30
N THR A 769 13.62 -1.36 -45.32
CA THR A 769 14.24 -0.25 -46.03
C THR A 769 15.16 0.52 -45.09
N ASP A 770 16.27 1.01 -45.66
CA ASP A 770 17.38 1.64 -44.95
C ASP A 770 18.07 0.75 -43.89
N ASP A 771 19.20 1.22 -43.38
CA ASP A 771 20.05 0.47 -42.44
C ASP A 771 20.75 1.37 -41.42
N ASP A 772 20.12 2.51 -41.13
CA ASP A 772 20.68 3.69 -40.49
C ASP A 772 20.49 3.72 -38.96
N TYR A 773 20.68 4.90 -38.35
CA TYR A 773 20.79 5.03 -36.91
C TYR A 773 19.44 5.25 -36.24
N VAL A 774 19.21 4.47 -35.19
CA VAL A 774 18.10 4.63 -34.24
C VAL A 774 18.64 4.60 -32.82
N GLY A 775 17.91 5.21 -31.89
CA GLY A 775 18.35 5.22 -30.50
C GLY A 775 17.53 6.12 -29.60
N PHE A 776 18.14 6.49 -28.48
CA PHE A 776 17.53 7.37 -27.48
C PHE A 776 18.61 8.19 -26.78
N ILE A 777 18.17 9.26 -26.13
CA ILE A 777 19.03 10.16 -25.37
C ILE A 777 18.66 10.17 -23.90
N PHE A 778 19.62 10.60 -23.07
CA PHE A 778 19.39 10.87 -21.66
C PHE A 778 20.39 11.93 -21.18
N GLY A 779 20.05 12.58 -20.07
CA GLY A 779 20.84 13.69 -19.55
C GLY A 779 21.00 14.82 -20.57
N TYR A 780 19.93 15.09 -21.32
CA TYR A 780 19.89 16.21 -22.25
C TYR A 780 19.74 17.52 -21.47
N GLN A 781 20.70 18.41 -21.65
CA GLN A 781 20.70 19.76 -21.08
C GLN A 781 20.40 20.74 -22.22
N ASP A 782 21.27 20.71 -23.23
CA ASP A 782 21.23 21.52 -24.43
C ASP A 782 21.60 20.66 -25.66
N SER A 783 21.41 21.20 -26.87
CA SER A 783 21.68 20.51 -28.15
C SER A 783 23.15 20.22 -28.41
N SER A 784 24.04 20.71 -27.56
CA SER A 784 25.47 20.41 -27.52
C SER A 784 25.86 19.49 -26.37
N SER A 785 24.99 19.23 -25.40
CA SER A 785 25.29 18.53 -24.14
C SER A 785 24.24 17.46 -23.81
N PHE A 786 24.50 16.22 -24.22
CA PHE A 786 23.61 15.09 -23.93
C PHE A 786 24.32 13.74 -24.11
N TYR A 787 23.83 12.69 -23.44
CA TYR A 787 24.23 11.32 -23.75
C TYR A 787 23.33 10.75 -24.82
N VAL A 788 23.91 9.97 -25.74
CA VAL A 788 23.16 9.31 -26.80
C VAL A 788 23.55 7.85 -26.93
N VAL A 789 22.55 6.99 -26.97
CA VAL A 789 22.68 5.59 -27.37
C VAL A 789 22.28 5.48 -28.82
N LEU A 790 23.19 4.99 -29.66
CA LEU A 790 23.05 4.91 -31.11
C LEU A 790 23.19 3.46 -31.55
N TRP A 791 22.35 3.02 -32.48
CA TRP A 791 22.45 1.68 -33.04
C TRP A 791 22.21 1.70 -34.55
N LYS A 792 23.21 1.23 -35.30
CA LYS A 792 23.15 1.08 -36.76
C LYS A 792 23.14 -0.40 -37.17
N GLN A 793 22.45 -0.72 -38.27
CA GLN A 793 22.35 -2.08 -38.80
C GLN A 793 23.63 -2.51 -39.55
N THR A 794 24.12 -1.71 -40.49
CA THR A 794 25.31 -2.06 -41.31
C THR A 794 26.45 -1.03 -41.20
N GLU A 795 27.61 -1.34 -41.79
CA GLU A 795 28.73 -0.40 -41.85
C GLU A 795 28.59 0.54 -43.04
N GLN A 796 28.64 1.86 -42.81
CA GLN A 796 28.51 2.86 -43.87
C GLN A 796 29.34 4.11 -43.58
N THR A 797 30.02 4.61 -44.61
CA THR A 797 30.61 5.95 -44.59
C THR A 797 29.54 6.97 -44.95
N TYR A 798 29.42 8.03 -44.15
CA TYR A 798 28.48 9.11 -44.44
C TYR A 798 28.77 9.74 -45.80
N TRP A 799 27.73 10.09 -46.55
CA TRP A 799 27.89 10.55 -47.94
C TRP A 799 28.54 11.94 -48.03
N GLN A 800 28.35 12.80 -47.04
CA GLN A 800 29.05 14.08 -46.94
C GLN A 800 30.43 13.88 -46.28
N ASN A 801 31.49 14.20 -47.04
CA ASN A 801 32.88 14.07 -46.58
C ASN A 801 33.40 15.32 -45.86
N LEU A 802 32.60 16.38 -45.79
CA LEU A 802 32.86 17.61 -45.05
C LEU A 802 31.98 17.63 -43.80
N PRO A 803 32.46 18.17 -42.68
CA PRO A 803 33.79 18.78 -42.48
C PRO A 803 34.92 17.74 -42.35
N PHE A 804 34.59 16.48 -42.08
CA PHE A 804 35.52 15.35 -42.11
C PHE A 804 34.80 14.05 -42.51
N LYS A 805 35.58 13.03 -42.89
CA LYS A 805 35.03 11.74 -43.29
C LYS A 805 34.54 10.94 -42.07
N ALA A 806 33.23 10.82 -41.91
CA ALA A 806 32.58 10.00 -40.89
C ALA A 806 32.32 8.56 -41.36
N SER A 807 32.59 7.57 -40.51
CA SER A 807 32.39 6.16 -40.81
C SER A 807 31.69 5.50 -39.63
N ALA A 808 30.53 4.92 -39.89
CA ALA A 808 29.72 4.24 -38.90
C ALA A 808 29.95 2.73 -38.99
N GLN A 809 30.15 2.08 -37.84
CA GLN A 809 30.16 0.63 -37.70
C GLN A 809 28.85 0.16 -37.07
N PRO A 810 28.40 -1.07 -37.37
CA PRO A 810 27.21 -1.63 -36.74
C PRO A 810 27.47 -1.93 -35.26
N GLY A 811 26.38 -2.06 -34.50
CA GLY A 811 26.44 -2.32 -33.06
C GLY A 811 26.09 -1.11 -32.21
N LEU A 812 25.63 -1.41 -31.00
CA LEU A 812 25.18 -0.44 -30.03
C LEU A 812 26.37 0.40 -29.55
N GLN A 813 26.21 1.72 -29.58
CA GLN A 813 27.22 2.70 -29.17
C GLN A 813 26.60 3.61 -28.12
N LEU A 814 27.35 3.90 -27.06
CA LEU A 814 27.01 4.93 -26.09
C LEU A 814 28.04 6.06 -26.23
N LYS A 815 27.57 7.28 -26.48
CA LYS A 815 28.40 8.46 -26.64
C LYS A 815 27.98 9.57 -25.70
N ALA A 816 28.94 10.38 -25.27
CA ALA A 816 28.72 11.67 -24.63
C ALA A 816 28.94 12.77 -25.66
N VAL A 817 27.93 13.60 -25.88
CA VAL A 817 27.99 14.77 -26.74
C VAL A 817 28.31 15.97 -25.84
N LYS A 818 29.43 16.64 -26.12
CA LYS A 818 29.80 17.93 -25.53
C LYS A 818 30.44 18.77 -26.62
N SER A 819 29.57 19.29 -27.49
CA SER A 819 29.96 20.00 -28.70
C SER A 819 30.43 21.42 -28.40
N ARG A 820 31.44 21.86 -29.16
CA ARG A 820 31.89 23.26 -29.17
C ARG A 820 31.27 24.07 -30.30
N THR A 821 30.71 23.39 -31.30
CA THR A 821 30.15 24.03 -32.49
C THR A 821 28.62 24.08 -32.44
N GLY A 822 27.99 23.18 -31.70
CA GLY A 822 26.54 23.02 -31.64
C GLY A 822 25.98 22.29 -32.86
N PRO A 823 24.64 22.33 -33.05
CA PRO A 823 23.97 21.77 -34.21
C PRO A 823 24.59 22.24 -35.54
N GLY A 824 24.79 21.30 -36.47
CA GLY A 824 25.37 21.58 -37.79
C GLY A 824 26.31 20.48 -38.29
N GLU A 825 27.10 20.82 -39.32
CA GLU A 825 27.85 19.83 -40.10
C GLU A 825 28.91 19.04 -39.29
N TYR A 826 29.52 19.67 -38.27
CA TYR A 826 30.53 19.05 -37.42
C TYR A 826 29.92 18.02 -36.48
N LEU A 827 28.90 18.42 -35.71
CA LEU A 827 28.20 17.54 -34.79
C LEU A 827 27.53 16.38 -35.54
N ARG A 828 26.86 16.64 -36.66
CA ARG A 828 26.28 15.60 -37.53
C ARG A 828 27.28 14.52 -37.90
N ASN A 829 28.44 14.91 -38.45
CA ASN A 829 29.46 13.93 -38.86
C ASN A 829 30.07 13.21 -37.64
N ALA A 830 30.18 13.88 -36.48
CA ALA A 830 30.65 13.29 -35.24
C ALA A 830 29.68 12.24 -34.68
N LEU A 831 28.37 12.52 -34.73
CA LEU A 831 27.32 11.59 -34.35
C LEU A 831 27.34 10.33 -35.23
N TRP A 832 27.52 10.51 -36.55
CA TRP A 832 27.64 9.38 -37.47
C TRP A 832 28.91 8.54 -37.23
N HIS A 833 30.05 9.19 -36.95
CA HIS A 833 31.34 8.52 -36.84
C HIS A 833 31.44 7.61 -35.61
N THR A 834 31.86 6.36 -35.80
CA THR A 834 32.16 5.44 -34.69
C THR A 834 33.54 5.72 -34.12
N GLY A 835 33.59 6.53 -33.07
CA GLY A 835 34.81 6.87 -32.35
C GLY A 835 34.73 8.28 -31.75
N ASP A 836 35.83 8.71 -31.13
CA ASP A 836 35.93 10.04 -30.56
C ASP A 836 36.15 11.08 -31.67
N THR A 837 35.39 12.17 -31.62
CA THR A 837 35.60 13.37 -32.42
C THR A 837 35.96 14.53 -31.48
N PRO A 838 37.23 14.98 -31.45
CA PRO A 838 37.70 15.95 -30.46
C PRO A 838 36.90 17.26 -30.45
N GLY A 839 36.35 17.60 -29.29
CA GLY A 839 35.53 18.82 -29.11
C GLY A 839 34.09 18.70 -29.59
N GLU A 840 33.66 17.50 -29.99
CA GLU A 840 32.29 17.22 -30.44
C GLU A 840 31.66 16.07 -29.65
N VAL A 841 32.16 14.85 -29.84
CA VAL A 841 31.54 13.63 -29.32
C VAL A 841 32.59 12.64 -28.83
N THR A 842 32.36 12.03 -27.67
CA THR A 842 33.24 11.01 -27.07
C THR A 842 32.51 9.66 -27.03
N LEU A 843 33.16 8.59 -27.50
CA LEU A 843 32.61 7.23 -27.47
C LEU A 843 32.94 6.58 -26.12
N LEU A 844 31.93 6.46 -25.25
CA LEU A 844 32.09 5.87 -23.91
C LEU A 844 32.15 4.34 -23.97
N TRP A 845 31.29 3.75 -24.81
CA TRP A 845 31.21 2.30 -24.95
C TRP A 845 30.67 1.90 -26.32
N LYS A 846 31.08 0.72 -26.77
CA LYS A 846 30.57 0.08 -27.97
C LYS A 846 30.46 -1.42 -27.76
N ASP A 847 29.38 -2.01 -28.27
CA ASP A 847 29.19 -3.46 -28.22
C ASP A 847 30.35 -4.19 -28.92
N PRO A 848 31.14 -5.01 -28.20
CA PRO A 848 32.27 -5.73 -28.78
C PRO A 848 31.86 -6.76 -29.83
N ARG A 849 30.58 -7.16 -29.88
CA ARG A 849 30.07 -8.11 -30.88
C ARG A 849 29.88 -7.46 -32.25
N ASN A 850 29.73 -6.14 -32.31
CA ASN A 850 29.57 -5.38 -33.56
C ASN A 850 28.38 -5.87 -34.40
N VAL A 851 27.24 -6.16 -33.74
CA VAL A 851 26.01 -6.68 -34.36
C VAL A 851 24.98 -5.57 -34.45
N GLY A 852 24.53 -5.26 -35.67
CA GLY A 852 23.44 -4.32 -35.90
C GLY A 852 22.07 -4.89 -35.56
N TRP A 853 21.07 -4.01 -35.50
CA TRP A 853 19.68 -4.40 -35.32
C TRP A 853 19.16 -5.18 -36.55
N LYS A 854 18.12 -5.97 -36.37
CA LYS A 854 17.47 -6.75 -37.43
C LYS A 854 16.12 -6.15 -37.78
N ASP A 855 15.74 -6.24 -39.05
CA ASP A 855 14.43 -5.80 -39.55
C ASP A 855 13.30 -6.47 -38.76
N ARG A 856 12.26 -5.70 -38.42
CA ARG A 856 11.03 -6.19 -37.77
C ARG A 856 11.29 -7.06 -36.55
N THR A 857 12.29 -6.67 -35.76
CA THR A 857 12.68 -7.38 -34.55
C THR A 857 12.65 -6.40 -33.39
N SER A 858 11.99 -6.78 -32.31
CA SER A 858 11.88 -5.96 -31.10
C SER A 858 13.04 -6.17 -30.14
N TYR A 859 13.52 -5.06 -29.59
CA TYR A 859 14.59 -5.04 -28.59
C TYR A 859 14.23 -4.15 -27.42
N ARG A 860 14.31 -4.67 -26.19
CA ARG A 860 14.08 -3.86 -24.99
C ARG A 860 15.40 -3.34 -24.43
N TRP A 861 15.51 -2.04 -24.23
CA TRP A 861 16.63 -1.45 -23.51
C TRP A 861 16.26 -1.18 -22.05
N HIS A 862 17.27 -1.23 -21.19
CA HIS A 862 17.22 -0.72 -19.83
C HIS A 862 18.47 0.12 -19.58
N LEU A 863 18.26 1.39 -19.30
CA LEU A 863 19.25 2.36 -18.90
C LEU A 863 19.10 2.61 -17.40
N THR A 864 20.22 2.61 -16.69
CA THR A 864 20.34 3.08 -15.31
C THR A 864 21.36 4.19 -15.28
N HIS A 865 20.94 5.39 -14.90
CA HIS A 865 21.79 6.57 -14.82
C HIS A 865 21.74 7.17 -13.40
N ARG A 866 22.91 7.39 -12.79
CA ARG A 866 23.05 8.06 -11.48
C ARG A 866 24.14 9.14 -11.60
N PRO A 867 23.78 10.38 -11.95
CA PRO A 867 24.75 11.43 -12.30
C PRO A 867 25.62 11.86 -11.12
N HIS A 868 25.10 11.84 -9.89
CA HIS A 868 25.82 12.21 -8.68
C HIS A 868 27.13 11.43 -8.48
N VAL A 869 27.21 10.19 -8.99
CA VAL A 869 28.44 9.38 -9.06
C VAL A 869 28.91 9.10 -10.49
N GLY A 870 28.21 9.61 -11.49
CA GLY A 870 28.43 9.36 -12.92
C GLY A 870 28.16 7.92 -13.36
N TYR A 871 27.38 7.14 -12.61
CA TYR A 871 27.13 5.74 -12.96
C TYR A 871 26.22 5.67 -14.19
N ILE A 872 26.65 4.95 -15.21
CA ILE A 872 25.83 4.62 -16.37
C ILE A 872 25.90 3.12 -16.61
N ARG A 873 24.74 2.49 -16.82
CA ARG A 873 24.65 1.10 -17.30
C ARG A 873 23.54 0.93 -18.31
N LEU A 874 23.87 0.28 -19.40
CA LEU A 874 22.96 -0.03 -20.49
C LEU A 874 22.89 -1.55 -20.70
N ARG A 875 21.67 -2.08 -20.71
CA ARG A 875 21.36 -3.47 -21.05
C ARG A 875 20.39 -3.51 -22.21
N LEU A 876 20.59 -4.46 -23.12
CA LEU A 876 19.73 -4.66 -24.28
C LEU A 876 19.31 -6.12 -24.37
N TYR A 877 18.03 -6.36 -24.59
CA TYR A 877 17.42 -7.68 -24.70
C TYR A 877 16.84 -7.89 -26.11
N GLU A 878 17.01 -9.09 -26.65
CA GLU A 878 16.34 -9.58 -27.86
C GLU A 878 15.42 -10.74 -27.43
N GLY A 879 14.10 -10.52 -27.49
CA GLY A 879 13.14 -11.39 -26.81
C GLY A 879 13.49 -11.50 -25.31
N THR A 880 13.67 -12.73 -24.82
CA THR A 880 14.04 -12.98 -23.41
C THR A 880 15.55 -12.94 -23.14
N ALA A 881 16.39 -12.83 -24.17
CA ALA A 881 17.84 -12.99 -24.04
C ALA A 881 18.54 -11.64 -23.90
N LEU A 882 19.33 -11.47 -22.83
CA LEU A 882 20.24 -10.33 -22.70
C LEU A 882 21.34 -10.45 -23.77
N VAL A 883 21.30 -9.56 -24.76
CA VAL A 883 22.24 -9.55 -25.89
C VAL A 883 23.43 -8.64 -25.63
N ALA A 884 23.23 -7.45 -25.06
CA ALA A 884 24.31 -6.53 -24.74
C ALA A 884 24.21 -6.02 -23.30
N ASP A 885 25.36 -5.86 -22.64
CA ASP A 885 25.48 -5.21 -21.33
C ASP A 885 26.77 -4.36 -21.39
N SER A 886 26.65 -3.07 -21.13
CA SER A 886 27.81 -2.17 -21.08
C SER A 886 28.73 -2.47 -19.90
N GLY A 887 28.21 -3.14 -18.87
CA GLY A 887 28.79 -3.10 -17.53
C GLY A 887 28.67 -1.71 -16.91
N VAL A 888 29.40 -1.49 -15.82
CA VAL A 888 29.44 -0.19 -15.15
C VAL A 888 30.35 0.76 -15.93
N LEU A 889 29.78 1.86 -16.41
CA LEU A 889 30.49 2.99 -16.97
C LEU A 889 30.44 4.14 -15.97
N ILE A 890 31.50 4.95 -15.95
CA ILE A 890 31.57 6.15 -15.12
C ILE A 890 31.87 7.33 -16.02
N ASP A 891 30.93 8.26 -16.09
CA ASP A 891 31.08 9.52 -16.79
C ASP A 891 30.26 10.61 -16.07
N THR A 892 30.82 11.81 -15.93
CA THR A 892 30.18 12.93 -15.21
C THR A 892 30.08 14.18 -16.08
N THR A 893 30.02 14.03 -17.40
CA THR A 893 30.01 15.16 -18.34
C THR A 893 28.70 15.94 -18.24
N MET A 894 27.57 15.24 -18.06
CA MET A 894 26.26 15.82 -17.78
C MET A 894 25.74 15.23 -16.47
N ARG A 895 25.28 16.07 -15.53
CA ARG A 895 24.87 15.64 -14.18
C ARG A 895 23.35 15.53 -13.99
N GLY A 896 22.68 15.02 -14.99
CA GLY A 896 21.23 14.86 -15.02
C GLY A 896 20.71 15.49 -16.31
N GLY A 897 19.40 15.70 -16.37
CA GLY A 897 18.73 16.35 -17.50
C GLY A 897 17.60 15.52 -18.06
N ARG A 898 17.18 15.85 -19.29
CA ARG A 898 15.97 15.34 -19.92
C ARG A 898 16.20 14.04 -20.68
N LEU A 899 15.09 13.35 -20.97
CA LEU A 899 15.05 12.10 -21.73
C LEU A 899 14.44 12.32 -23.12
N GLY A 900 14.75 11.44 -24.07
CA GLY A 900 14.16 11.54 -25.40
C GLY A 900 14.55 10.39 -26.33
N VAL A 901 14.01 10.43 -27.54
CA VAL A 901 14.33 9.47 -28.62
C VAL A 901 15.16 10.14 -29.71
N PHE A 902 15.95 9.34 -30.43
CA PHE A 902 16.88 9.81 -31.46
C PHE A 902 16.72 9.02 -32.76
N CYS A 903 16.64 9.73 -33.87
CA CYS A 903 16.73 9.14 -35.21
C CYS A 903 17.74 9.88 -36.08
N PHE A 904 18.41 9.16 -36.97
CA PHE A 904 19.24 9.76 -38.01
C PHE A 904 19.20 8.89 -39.27
N SER A 905 18.48 9.39 -40.27
CA SER A 905 18.31 8.79 -41.61
C SER A 905 17.59 7.44 -41.65
N GLN A 906 16.76 7.12 -40.66
CA GLN A 906 16.00 5.88 -40.61
C GLN A 906 14.50 6.16 -40.48
N GLU A 907 13.69 5.54 -41.34
CA GLU A 907 12.23 5.63 -41.33
C GLU A 907 11.57 4.44 -40.59
N ASN A 908 10.30 4.62 -40.20
CA ASN A 908 9.41 3.61 -39.60
C ASN A 908 9.99 2.98 -38.33
N VAL A 909 10.47 3.82 -37.43
CA VAL A 909 11.02 3.43 -36.12
C VAL A 909 9.94 3.59 -35.06
N ILE A 910 9.77 2.57 -34.24
CA ILE A 910 8.83 2.54 -33.12
C ILE A 910 9.63 2.45 -31.83
N TRP A 911 9.41 3.40 -30.93
CA TRP A 911 9.80 3.33 -29.53
C TRP A 911 8.54 3.07 -28.71
N SER A 912 8.32 1.81 -28.36
CA SER A 912 7.10 1.34 -27.70
C SER A 912 7.33 1.06 -26.22
N ASN A 913 6.25 1.10 -25.43
CA ASN A 913 6.26 0.77 -24.00
C ASN A 913 7.39 1.49 -23.24
N LEU A 914 7.53 2.79 -23.52
CA LEU A 914 8.46 3.69 -22.84
C LEU A 914 8.07 3.77 -21.37
N GLY A 915 9.07 3.65 -20.51
CA GLY A 915 8.92 3.79 -19.07
C GLY A 915 10.17 4.42 -18.47
N TYR A 916 9.99 5.50 -17.71
CA TYR A 916 11.03 6.03 -16.84
C TYR A 916 10.57 5.96 -15.38
N ARG A 917 11.54 5.85 -14.47
CA ARG A 917 11.32 5.96 -13.02
C ARG A 917 12.43 6.79 -12.39
N CYS A 918 12.04 7.72 -11.51
CA CYS A 918 13.00 8.44 -10.69
C CYS A 918 13.63 7.47 -9.69
N ASN A 919 14.95 7.41 -9.69
CA ASN A 919 15.68 6.51 -8.82
C ASN A 919 17.09 7.03 -8.56
N ASP A 920 17.32 7.55 -7.36
CA ASP A 920 18.64 8.04 -6.93
C ASP A 920 19.45 6.98 -6.19
N SER A 921 18.85 5.82 -5.89
CA SER A 921 19.55 4.76 -5.18
C SER A 921 20.69 4.19 -6.04
N ILE A 922 21.92 4.24 -5.50
CA ILE A 922 23.11 3.75 -6.19
C ILE A 922 23.08 2.22 -6.25
N PRO A 923 23.21 1.59 -7.43
CA PRO A 923 23.28 0.15 -7.56
C PRO A 923 24.45 -0.49 -6.80
N ASP A 924 24.21 -1.66 -6.17
CA ASP A 924 25.20 -2.39 -5.35
C ASP A 924 26.49 -2.75 -6.12
N ASP A 925 26.39 -2.96 -7.43
CA ASP A 925 27.54 -3.33 -8.26
C ASP A 925 28.53 -2.18 -8.48
N PHE A 926 28.12 -0.93 -8.23
CA PHE A 926 29.01 0.22 -8.17
C PHE A 926 30.06 0.07 -7.07
N MET A 927 29.64 -0.34 -5.87
CA MET A 927 30.54 -0.55 -4.74
C MET A 927 31.53 -1.68 -5.00
N LEU A 928 31.10 -2.72 -5.73
CA LEU A 928 31.98 -3.81 -6.17
C LEU A 928 32.98 -3.33 -7.22
N TYR A 929 32.53 -2.54 -8.18
CA TYR A 929 33.38 -1.94 -9.21
C TYR A 929 34.44 -1.01 -8.61
N GLN A 930 34.06 -0.11 -7.72
CA GLN A 930 34.99 0.76 -7.00
C GLN A 930 36.06 -0.04 -6.23
N LYS A 931 35.67 -1.12 -5.54
CA LYS A 931 36.62 -2.01 -4.87
C LYS A 931 37.59 -2.67 -5.86
N GLN A 932 37.13 -3.08 -7.04
CA GLN A 932 38.00 -3.69 -8.05
C GLN A 932 38.96 -2.67 -8.68
N MET A 933 38.51 -1.44 -8.91
CA MET A 933 39.33 -0.33 -9.41
C MET A 933 40.42 0.06 -8.39
N ASN A 934 40.05 0.22 -7.12
CA ASN A 934 40.99 0.54 -6.03
C ASN A 934 42.03 -0.57 -5.77
N VAL A 935 41.79 -1.80 -6.22
CA VAL A 935 42.76 -2.91 -6.16
C VAL A 935 43.69 -2.95 -7.37
N ARG A 936 43.32 -2.27 -8.48
CA ARG A 936 44.12 -2.19 -9.72
C ARG A 936 45.01 -0.95 -9.80
N THR A 937 44.68 0.13 -9.07
CA THR A 937 45.56 1.28 -8.80
C THR A 937 46.50 1.00 -7.64
#